data_AF-A0A7C5T4S7-F1
#
_entry.id   AF-A0A7C5T4S7-F1
#
_cell.length_a   1.000
_cell.length_b   1.000
_cell.length_c   1.000
_cell.angle_alpha   90.00
_cell.angle_beta   90.00
_cell.angle_gamma   90.00
#
_symmetry.space_group_name_H-M   'P 1'
#
loop_
_entity.id
_entity.type
_entity.pdbx_description
1 polymer ?
#
loop_
_entity_poly.entity_id
_entity_poly.type
_entity_poly.pdbx_seq_one_letter_code
_entity_poly.pdbx_strand_id
1 'polypeptide(L)'
;MELLVEAVARALAWADAHKAYLFLMAAVAAGLVALQYALEAWGLVELGRLSYAVLGVGPYGSATAERLREALEKRWQVDAVAGEVEGPFRKALAKMVNAYEEVEKARRKIEGVRKGAPFVITREELAAVRRAWREMAEAAEEFRKAAAEIVNTRPELRKALEIDEAKARELAAATADELPRFSGLNAGTKAYAALLSLAEGGMYGHIASVLLREGRLKDLLRQPPTTAYNTARELAGAAGESLHPSRMEKPKPETKALLLFFAGLDEGHFKKLSDVEVFIQKGESTYVVIRRAGEEAPSSPLAELVVAKGGAALLVGGLLFEELKRAYEGGLRGGVEVPPAGRLSSALGWLATDVTIEGNYVMAGTAQRWQAAALHMLLGKPDKIEISFFTVTMEGLKPAFVMKWRREVFDNLVKEAEWVKHIPDVENSGVKSFDDLIRLSWNDVVDIVKKAGDVLKQHITCRGGGQCGEEKIGEMLKTLEAFAEKAKKWARGGLGGEEAERFYREARKYLAPALLLLELKNAKTQKEREAPRGGAKPEETLWRFGLAFAAAVAGDGAVRRGGVRLYSGDGGAALLWLAVLQKAGELAGFKPRLYVKDKYYHLEVSGQENAAALAALMPAVGLNPKAEEAVDMFREWAEREVR
;
A
#
# COMPACT_ATOMS: atom_id res chain seq x y z
N MET A 1 20.33 16.71 -45.54
CA MET A 1 18.93 16.48 -45.07
C MET A 1 18.18 15.55 -46.01
N GLU A 2 18.25 15.72 -47.34
CA GLU A 2 17.55 14.83 -48.28
C GLU A 2 18.11 13.38 -48.34
N LEU A 3 19.40 13.16 -48.07
CA LEU A 3 19.99 11.80 -47.97
C LEU A 3 19.57 11.00 -46.72
N LEU A 4 19.11 11.67 -45.65
CA LEU A 4 18.66 11.01 -44.43
C LEU A 4 17.22 10.53 -44.57
N VAL A 5 16.39 11.31 -45.26
CA VAL A 5 14.97 11.01 -45.51
C VAL A 5 14.83 9.83 -46.49
N GLU A 6 15.72 9.73 -47.48
CA GLU A 6 15.71 8.62 -48.45
C GLU A 6 16.26 7.30 -47.85
N ALA A 7 17.19 7.36 -46.89
CA ALA A 7 17.69 6.20 -46.16
C ALA A 7 16.64 5.60 -45.19
N VAL A 8 15.88 6.47 -44.51
CA VAL A 8 14.81 6.05 -43.59
C VAL A 8 13.62 5.44 -44.34
N ALA A 9 13.28 5.96 -45.52
CA ALA A 9 12.21 5.40 -46.35
C ALA A 9 12.53 3.99 -46.91
N ARG A 10 13.81 3.70 -47.18
CA ARG A 10 14.26 2.37 -47.66
C ARG A 10 14.44 1.35 -46.53
N ALA A 11 14.75 1.80 -45.31
CA ALA A 11 14.78 0.94 -44.12
C ALA A 11 13.37 0.49 -43.69
N LEU A 12 12.36 1.35 -43.88
CA LEU A 12 10.94 1.05 -43.63
C LEU A 12 10.34 0.06 -44.64
N ALA A 13 11.05 -0.30 -45.71
CA ALA A 13 10.56 -1.17 -46.79
C ALA A 13 10.97 -2.65 -46.65
N TRP A 14 11.67 -3.09 -45.58
CA TRP A 14 12.30 -4.43 -45.54
C TRP A 14 11.97 -5.36 -44.33
N ALA A 15 11.01 -5.08 -43.44
CA ALA A 15 10.63 -6.03 -42.36
C ALA A 15 9.14 -6.42 -42.40
N ASP A 16 8.89 -7.71 -42.70
CA ASP A 16 7.63 -8.30 -43.19
C ASP A 16 6.67 -8.84 -42.08
N ALA A 17 5.37 -8.85 -42.38
CA ALA A 17 4.21 -8.92 -41.48
C ALA A 17 3.90 -10.30 -40.84
N HIS A 18 4.60 -11.38 -41.21
CA HIS A 18 4.28 -12.74 -40.75
C HIS A 18 4.79 -13.09 -39.33
N LYS A 19 5.73 -12.33 -38.75
CA LYS A 19 6.22 -12.55 -37.38
C LYS A 19 5.35 -11.90 -36.29
N ALA A 20 4.56 -10.87 -36.64
CA ALA A 20 3.60 -10.24 -35.73
C ALA A 20 2.45 -11.20 -35.34
N TYR A 21 2.09 -12.12 -36.23
CA TYR A 21 0.98 -13.07 -36.03
C TYR A 21 1.30 -14.18 -35.01
N LEU A 22 2.54 -14.71 -35.00
CA LEU A 22 2.98 -15.68 -33.99
C LEU A 22 3.24 -15.02 -32.62
N PHE A 23 3.64 -13.75 -32.60
CA PHE A 23 3.73 -12.93 -31.39
C PHE A 23 2.34 -12.67 -30.76
N LEU A 24 1.30 -12.51 -31.59
CA LEU A 24 -0.09 -12.38 -31.14
C LEU A 24 -0.64 -13.69 -30.54
N MET A 25 -0.30 -14.86 -31.09
CA MET A 25 -0.75 -16.15 -30.52
C MET A 25 -0.02 -16.52 -29.22
N ALA A 26 1.26 -16.15 -29.07
CA ALA A 26 1.97 -16.26 -27.80
C ALA A 26 1.45 -15.24 -26.75
N ALA A 27 1.00 -14.05 -27.18
CA ALA A 27 0.32 -13.06 -26.35
C ALA A 27 -1.07 -13.54 -25.87
N VAL A 28 -1.75 -14.42 -26.62
CA VAL A 28 -3.02 -15.05 -26.18
C VAL A 28 -2.77 -16.13 -25.13
N ALA A 29 -1.65 -16.86 -25.19
CA ALA A 29 -1.28 -17.83 -24.16
C ALA A 29 -0.78 -17.16 -22.85
N ALA A 30 -0.09 -16.01 -22.96
CA ALA A 30 0.30 -15.19 -21.80
C ALA A 30 -0.89 -14.45 -21.14
N GLY A 31 -2.00 -14.28 -21.84
CA GLY A 31 -3.24 -13.71 -21.31
C GLY A 31 -4.04 -14.63 -20.38
N LEU A 32 -3.80 -15.94 -20.40
CA LEU A 32 -4.58 -16.92 -19.63
C LEU A 32 -3.97 -17.27 -18.26
N VAL A 33 -2.68 -17.00 -18.04
CA VAL A 33 -2.05 -17.15 -16.71
C VAL A 33 -2.08 -15.82 -15.92
N ALA A 34 -2.16 -14.68 -16.62
CA ALA A 34 -2.39 -13.35 -16.03
C ALA A 34 -3.74 -13.20 -15.31
N LEU A 35 -4.74 -14.04 -15.62
CA LEU A 35 -6.02 -14.04 -14.90
C LEU A 35 -5.92 -14.72 -13.51
N GLN A 36 -4.96 -15.61 -13.32
CA GLN A 36 -4.82 -16.37 -12.08
C GLN A 36 -3.96 -15.62 -11.03
N TYR A 37 -3.03 -14.78 -11.46
CA TYR A 37 -2.16 -14.00 -10.55
C TYR A 37 -2.70 -12.60 -10.20
N ALA A 38 -3.56 -12.02 -11.06
CA ALA A 38 -4.32 -10.80 -10.72
C ALA A 38 -5.26 -10.99 -9.51
N LEU A 39 -5.58 -12.24 -9.16
CA LEU A 39 -6.38 -12.60 -7.99
C LEU A 39 -5.56 -12.79 -6.70
N GLU A 40 -4.23 -12.91 -6.75
CA GLU A 40 -3.45 -13.36 -5.58
C GLU A 40 -2.37 -12.39 -5.08
N ALA A 41 -1.93 -11.39 -5.87
CA ALA A 41 -0.71 -10.66 -5.52
C ALA A 41 -0.79 -9.13 -5.47
N TRP A 42 -1.98 -8.47 -5.45
CA TRP A 42 -2.22 -7.06 -5.03
C TRP A 42 -3.56 -6.45 -5.51
N GLY A 43 -4.57 -7.25 -5.84
CA GLY A 43 -5.94 -6.72 -5.85
C GLY A 43 -6.38 -6.54 -4.39
N LEU A 44 -6.56 -5.30 -3.90
CA LEU A 44 -7.56 -4.89 -2.88
C LEU A 44 -7.15 -3.74 -1.89
N VAL A 45 -5.94 -3.12 -1.92
CA VAL A 45 -5.57 -1.92 -1.07
C VAL A 45 -6.38 -0.63 -1.38
N GLU A 46 -7.43 -0.83 -2.14
CA GLU A 46 -7.99 0.07 -3.12
C GLU A 46 -9.47 -0.34 -3.37
N LEU A 47 -10.00 -1.08 -2.38
CA LEU A 47 -11.37 -1.53 -2.16
C LEU A 47 -11.76 -1.33 -0.67
N GLY A 48 -10.79 -0.99 0.20
CA GLY A 48 -11.02 -0.64 1.60
C GLY A 48 -11.88 0.60 1.79
N ARG A 49 -11.81 1.50 0.82
CA ARG A 49 -12.62 2.69 0.81
C ARG A 49 -14.02 2.29 0.30
N LEU A 50 -14.24 1.35 -0.65
CA LEU A 50 -15.52 0.78 -1.20
C LEU A 50 -16.60 0.34 -0.18
N SER A 51 -16.38 0.55 1.12
CA SER A 51 -17.32 0.27 2.20
C SER A 51 -17.98 1.45 2.86
N TYR A 52 -17.36 2.63 2.80
CA TYR A 52 -17.91 3.75 3.54
C TYR A 52 -19.15 4.33 2.85
N ALA A 53 -19.54 3.98 1.62
CA ALA A 53 -20.84 4.45 1.05
C ALA A 53 -21.89 3.39 1.12
N VAL A 54 -21.52 2.13 0.85
CA VAL A 54 -22.45 1.03 1.03
C VAL A 54 -23.01 1.03 2.46
N LEU A 55 -22.26 1.63 3.39
CA LEU A 55 -22.62 1.76 4.78
C LEU A 55 -22.92 3.23 5.13
N GLY A 56 -22.13 4.22 4.70
CA GLY A 56 -22.17 5.66 5.05
C GLY A 56 -23.13 6.58 4.32
N VAL A 57 -24.01 6.08 3.45
CA VAL A 57 -25.03 6.94 2.83
C VAL A 57 -26.16 7.18 3.83
N GLY A 58 -26.23 8.38 4.38
CA GLY A 58 -27.45 8.92 4.97
C GLY A 58 -27.55 10.43 4.71
N PRO A 59 -28.74 10.97 4.37
CA PRO A 59 -30.07 10.37 4.53
C PRO A 59 -30.65 9.82 3.21
N TYR A 60 -31.83 9.21 3.32
CA TYR A 60 -32.75 8.80 2.25
C TYR A 60 -32.48 7.43 1.62
N GLY A 61 -32.92 6.38 2.33
CA GLY A 61 -33.57 5.14 1.87
C GLY A 61 -33.80 4.77 0.38
N SER A 62 -34.74 3.87 0.12
CA SER A 62 -35.29 3.54 -1.21
C SER A 62 -35.54 4.77 -2.10
N ALA A 63 -35.84 5.92 -1.50
CA ALA A 63 -35.97 7.21 -2.18
C ALA A 63 -34.68 7.69 -2.88
N THR A 64 -33.46 7.39 -2.43
CA THR A 64 -32.23 7.78 -3.18
C THR A 64 -31.96 6.86 -4.36
N ALA A 65 -32.12 5.55 -4.19
CA ALA A 65 -32.00 4.62 -5.32
C ALA A 65 -33.08 4.90 -6.38
N GLU A 66 -34.32 5.15 -5.96
CA GLU A 66 -35.42 5.56 -6.85
C GLU A 66 -35.16 6.92 -7.50
N ARG A 67 -34.72 7.95 -6.76
CA ARG A 67 -34.38 9.27 -7.35
C ARG A 67 -33.18 9.21 -8.28
N LEU A 68 -32.17 8.37 -7.99
CA LEU A 68 -31.04 8.14 -8.88
C LEU A 68 -31.49 7.39 -10.13
N ARG A 69 -32.41 6.42 -10.02
CA ARG A 69 -33.05 5.76 -11.18
C ARG A 69 -33.85 6.76 -12.01
N GLU A 70 -34.69 7.58 -11.41
CA GLU A 70 -35.44 8.64 -12.11
C GLU A 70 -34.49 9.63 -12.80
N ALA A 71 -33.36 9.98 -12.15
CA ALA A 71 -32.33 10.81 -12.77
C ALA A 71 -31.65 10.10 -13.95
N LEU A 72 -31.37 8.80 -13.81
CA LEU A 72 -30.88 7.92 -14.88
C LEU A 72 -31.91 7.69 -15.99
N GLU A 73 -33.14 8.19 -15.90
CA GLU A 73 -34.15 8.16 -16.96
C GLU A 73 -34.35 9.53 -17.63
N LYS A 74 -33.89 10.62 -17.01
CA LYS A 74 -33.96 11.97 -17.58
C LYS A 74 -33.01 12.13 -18.78
N ARG A 75 -33.45 12.91 -19.77
CA ARG A 75 -32.69 13.23 -21.00
C ARG A 75 -31.83 14.48 -20.76
N TRP A 76 -30.51 14.36 -20.89
CA TRP A 76 -29.58 15.47 -20.68
C TRP A 76 -28.89 15.89 -21.98
N GLN A 77 -28.57 17.18 -22.10
CA GLN A 77 -27.80 17.70 -23.25
C GLN A 77 -26.30 17.54 -22.97
N VAL A 78 -25.68 16.69 -23.79
CA VAL A 78 -24.29 16.30 -23.72
C VAL A 78 -23.72 16.49 -25.12
N ASP A 79 -22.55 17.12 -25.27
CA ASP A 79 -21.89 17.19 -26.58
C ASP A 79 -21.27 15.84 -26.94
N ALA A 80 -20.95 15.66 -28.23
CA ALA A 80 -20.57 14.36 -28.81
C ALA A 80 -19.46 13.63 -28.04
N VAL A 81 -18.48 14.38 -27.51
CA VAL A 81 -17.36 13.84 -26.71
C VAL A 81 -17.82 13.33 -25.35
N ALA A 82 -18.73 14.03 -24.66
CA ALA A 82 -19.22 13.58 -23.37
C ALA A 82 -20.26 12.44 -23.50
N GLY A 83 -20.96 12.30 -24.63
CA GLY A 83 -21.88 11.19 -24.88
C GLY A 83 -21.20 9.80 -24.91
N GLU A 84 -19.96 9.73 -25.40
CA GLU A 84 -19.20 8.47 -25.50
C GLU A 84 -18.62 8.01 -24.16
N VAL A 85 -18.35 8.94 -23.25
CA VAL A 85 -17.91 8.66 -21.87
C VAL A 85 -19.08 8.41 -20.93
N GLU A 86 -20.16 9.18 -21.12
CA GLU A 86 -21.33 9.16 -20.26
C GLU A 86 -22.09 7.84 -20.38
N GLY A 87 -22.16 7.23 -21.57
CA GLY A 87 -22.85 5.95 -21.76
C GLY A 87 -22.31 4.83 -20.84
N PRO A 88 -21.02 4.47 -20.94
CA PRO A 88 -20.39 3.49 -20.05
C PRO A 88 -20.49 3.87 -18.57
N PHE A 89 -20.26 5.15 -18.24
CA PHE A 89 -20.33 5.62 -16.86
C PHE A 89 -21.74 5.49 -16.27
N ARG A 90 -22.77 5.88 -17.02
CA ARG A 90 -24.19 5.76 -16.67
C ARG A 90 -24.60 4.30 -16.51
N LYS A 91 -24.14 3.42 -17.40
CA LYS A 91 -24.39 1.97 -17.30
C LYS A 91 -23.80 1.39 -16.01
N ALA A 92 -22.54 1.69 -15.71
CA ALA A 92 -21.89 1.25 -14.48
C ALA A 92 -22.61 1.81 -13.24
N LEU A 93 -22.96 3.09 -13.27
CA LEU A 93 -23.68 3.75 -12.19
C LEU A 93 -25.07 3.13 -11.95
N ALA A 94 -25.82 2.83 -13.01
CA ALA A 94 -27.11 2.16 -12.90
C ALA A 94 -27.00 0.76 -12.26
N LYS A 95 -25.98 -0.02 -12.63
CA LYS A 95 -25.68 -1.31 -11.99
C LYS A 95 -25.40 -1.15 -10.50
N MET A 96 -24.55 -0.18 -10.14
CA MET A 96 -24.24 0.12 -8.74
C MET A 96 -25.48 0.55 -7.93
N VAL A 97 -26.36 1.38 -8.52
CA VAL A 97 -27.62 1.81 -7.89
C VAL A 97 -28.55 0.63 -7.63
N ASN A 98 -28.63 -0.32 -8.56
CA ASN A 98 -29.44 -1.53 -8.37
C ASN A 98 -28.88 -2.42 -7.25
N ALA A 99 -27.57 -2.63 -7.24
CA ALA A 99 -26.89 -3.35 -6.17
C ALA A 99 -27.10 -2.67 -4.79
N TYR A 100 -27.13 -1.33 -4.76
CA TYR A 100 -27.34 -0.56 -3.54
C TYR A 100 -28.69 -0.81 -2.87
N GLU A 101 -29.76 -1.05 -3.65
CA GLU A 101 -31.09 -1.33 -3.10
C GLU A 101 -31.10 -2.58 -2.20
N GLU A 102 -30.36 -3.61 -2.60
CA GLU A 102 -30.26 -4.87 -1.86
C GLU A 102 -29.49 -4.69 -0.54
N VAL A 103 -28.43 -3.88 -0.55
CA VAL A 103 -27.70 -3.56 0.69
C VAL A 103 -28.53 -2.68 1.62
N GLU A 104 -29.32 -1.75 1.07
CA GLU A 104 -30.20 -0.88 1.85
C GLU A 104 -31.32 -1.66 2.56
N LYS A 105 -31.87 -2.70 1.92
CA LYS A 105 -32.83 -3.63 2.55
C LYS A 105 -32.22 -4.27 3.80
N ALA A 106 -31.01 -4.80 3.68
CA ALA A 106 -30.28 -5.39 4.80
C ALA A 106 -29.94 -4.36 5.89
N ARG A 107 -29.50 -3.15 5.50
CA ARG A 107 -29.19 -2.04 6.42
C ARG A 107 -30.39 -1.65 7.27
N ARG A 108 -31.55 -1.42 6.63
CA ARG A 108 -32.80 -1.05 7.31
C ARG A 108 -33.24 -2.10 8.31
N LYS A 109 -33.12 -3.38 7.95
CA LYS A 109 -33.40 -4.49 8.86
C LYS A 109 -32.50 -4.42 10.09
N ILE A 110 -31.19 -4.29 9.92
CA ILE A 110 -30.23 -4.19 11.05
C ILE A 110 -30.51 -2.94 11.91
N GLU A 111 -30.78 -1.80 11.29
CA GLU A 111 -30.98 -0.55 12.01
C GLU A 111 -32.32 -0.44 12.74
N GLY A 112 -33.35 -1.11 12.22
CA GLY A 112 -34.70 -1.17 12.79
C GLY A 112 -34.83 -2.12 13.98
N VAL A 113 -33.82 -2.94 14.26
CA VAL A 113 -33.85 -3.88 15.40
C VAL A 113 -33.76 -3.12 16.72
N ARG A 114 -34.62 -3.52 17.67
CA ARG A 114 -34.64 -2.99 19.03
C ARG A 114 -33.32 -3.34 19.74
N LYS A 115 -32.72 -2.34 20.40
CA LYS A 115 -31.50 -2.51 21.20
C LYS A 115 -31.65 -3.70 22.17
N GLY A 116 -30.69 -4.63 22.12
CA GLY A 116 -30.64 -5.80 23.01
C GLY A 116 -31.56 -6.97 22.64
N ALA A 117 -32.31 -6.89 21.53
CA ALA A 117 -33.05 -8.04 21.01
C ALA A 117 -32.22 -8.75 19.93
N PRO A 118 -32.12 -10.09 19.95
CA PRO A 118 -31.54 -10.83 18.84
C PRO A 118 -32.40 -10.65 17.58
N PHE A 119 -31.76 -10.73 16.42
CA PHE A 119 -32.45 -10.72 15.14
C PHE A 119 -31.79 -11.68 14.16
N VAL A 120 -32.60 -12.26 13.29
CA VAL A 120 -32.12 -13.22 12.28
C VAL A 120 -31.83 -12.50 10.98
N ILE A 121 -30.64 -12.73 10.43
CA ILE A 121 -30.30 -12.42 9.04
C ILE A 121 -30.24 -13.73 8.28
N THR A 122 -31.05 -13.84 7.24
CA THR A 122 -31.12 -15.06 6.43
C THR A 122 -29.89 -15.16 5.55
N ARG A 123 -29.51 -16.40 5.20
CA ARG A 123 -28.44 -16.65 4.24
C ARG A 123 -28.69 -15.97 2.89
N GLU A 124 -29.95 -15.86 2.48
CA GLU A 124 -30.34 -15.15 1.26
C GLU A 124 -30.04 -13.65 1.33
N GLU A 125 -30.39 -12.98 2.43
CA GLU A 125 -30.04 -11.58 2.66
C GLU A 125 -28.51 -11.37 2.71
N LEU A 126 -27.77 -12.28 3.36
CA LEU A 126 -26.31 -12.25 3.36
C LEU A 126 -25.73 -12.42 1.95
N ALA A 127 -26.32 -13.30 1.15
CA ALA A 127 -25.91 -13.53 -0.23
C ALA A 127 -26.24 -12.34 -1.12
N ALA A 128 -27.37 -11.67 -0.89
CA ALA A 128 -27.76 -10.45 -1.60
C ALA A 128 -26.77 -9.32 -1.34
N VAL A 129 -26.38 -9.09 -0.08
CA VAL A 129 -25.30 -8.15 0.26
C VAL A 129 -24.03 -8.53 -0.49
N ARG A 130 -23.54 -9.77 -0.33
CA ARG A 130 -22.29 -10.18 -0.97
C ARG A 130 -22.31 -10.06 -2.50
N ARG A 131 -23.45 -10.36 -3.14
CA ARG A 131 -23.65 -10.21 -4.58
C ARG A 131 -23.62 -8.75 -5.00
N ALA A 132 -24.36 -7.88 -4.30
CA ALA A 132 -24.38 -6.45 -4.57
C ALA A 132 -22.97 -5.83 -4.56
N TRP A 133 -22.13 -6.22 -3.61
CA TRP A 133 -20.75 -5.75 -3.55
C TRP A 133 -19.90 -6.21 -4.73
N ARG A 134 -20.07 -7.46 -5.18
CA ARG A 134 -19.41 -7.95 -6.40
C ARG A 134 -19.88 -7.20 -7.63
N GLU A 135 -21.19 -7.02 -7.78
CA GLU A 135 -21.79 -6.29 -8.90
C GLU A 135 -21.33 -4.84 -8.98
N MET A 136 -21.13 -4.18 -7.82
CA MET A 136 -20.55 -2.83 -7.78
C MET A 136 -19.10 -2.82 -8.27
N ALA A 137 -18.26 -3.74 -7.79
CA ALA A 137 -16.87 -3.85 -8.22
C ALA A 137 -16.77 -4.20 -9.72
N GLU A 138 -17.60 -5.14 -10.19
CA GLU A 138 -17.72 -5.50 -11.59
C GLU A 138 -18.17 -4.32 -12.46
N ALA A 139 -19.12 -3.51 -11.99
CA ALA A 139 -19.57 -2.32 -12.70
C ALA A 139 -18.46 -1.28 -12.89
N ALA A 140 -17.65 -1.05 -11.85
CA ALA A 140 -16.48 -0.16 -11.95
C ALA A 140 -15.46 -0.71 -12.96
N GLU A 141 -15.21 -2.02 -12.95
CA GLU A 141 -14.28 -2.68 -13.85
C GLU A 141 -14.79 -2.70 -15.30
N GLU A 142 -16.09 -2.91 -15.51
CA GLU A 142 -16.71 -2.80 -16.84
C GLU A 142 -16.58 -1.39 -17.41
N PHE A 143 -16.77 -0.35 -16.59
CA PHE A 143 -16.51 1.02 -17.02
C PHE A 143 -15.06 1.21 -17.43
N ARG A 144 -14.11 0.71 -16.63
CA ARG A 144 -12.68 0.79 -16.92
C ARG A 144 -12.33 0.14 -18.26
N LYS A 145 -12.87 -1.06 -18.51
CA LYS A 145 -12.70 -1.78 -19.78
C LYS A 145 -13.30 -1.02 -20.96
N ALA A 146 -14.52 -0.50 -20.81
CA ALA A 146 -15.18 0.29 -21.84
C ALA A 146 -14.40 1.59 -22.16
N ALA A 147 -13.88 2.27 -21.14
CA ALA A 147 -13.04 3.45 -21.32
C ALA A 147 -11.75 3.11 -22.08
N ALA A 148 -11.10 1.99 -21.74
CA ALA A 148 -9.91 1.52 -22.45
C ALA A 148 -10.20 1.16 -23.92
N GLU A 149 -11.35 0.52 -24.20
CA GLU A 149 -11.79 0.21 -25.56
C GLU A 149 -12.05 1.48 -26.39
N ILE A 150 -12.70 2.49 -25.80
CA ILE A 150 -12.90 3.78 -26.45
C ILE A 150 -11.56 4.45 -26.75
N VAL A 151 -10.62 4.45 -25.80
CA VAL A 151 -9.28 5.02 -26.02
C VAL A 151 -8.53 4.29 -27.14
N ASN A 152 -8.68 2.98 -27.25
CA ASN A 152 -8.04 2.18 -28.30
C ASN A 152 -8.65 2.42 -29.69
N THR A 153 -9.97 2.57 -29.76
CA THR A 153 -10.69 2.83 -31.02
C THR A 153 -10.61 4.29 -31.45
N ARG A 154 -10.42 5.20 -30.49
CA ARG A 154 -10.38 6.65 -30.68
C ARG A 154 -9.21 7.29 -29.92
N PRO A 155 -7.97 7.15 -30.43
CA PRO A 155 -6.77 7.65 -29.76
C PRO A 155 -6.81 9.15 -29.47
N GLU A 156 -7.56 9.94 -30.23
CA GLU A 156 -7.80 11.37 -30.00
C GLU A 156 -8.47 11.66 -28.65
N LEU A 157 -9.22 10.70 -28.09
CA LEU A 157 -9.87 10.82 -26.78
C LEU A 157 -8.97 10.43 -25.61
N ARG A 158 -7.78 9.89 -25.88
CA ARG A 158 -6.84 9.39 -24.85
C ARG A 158 -6.57 10.41 -23.75
N LYS A 159 -6.31 11.67 -24.11
CA LYS A 159 -6.05 12.74 -23.13
C LYS A 159 -7.22 12.97 -22.15
N ALA A 160 -8.45 12.73 -22.61
CA ALA A 160 -9.66 12.91 -21.81
C ALA A 160 -10.06 11.66 -21.01
N LEU A 161 -9.75 10.46 -21.53
CA LEU A 161 -10.29 9.19 -21.04
C LEU A 161 -9.29 8.22 -20.41
N GLU A 162 -7.99 8.40 -20.65
CA GLU A 162 -6.96 7.52 -20.07
C GLU A 162 -7.02 7.59 -18.53
N ILE A 163 -7.29 6.44 -17.91
CA ILE A 163 -7.49 6.35 -16.47
C ILE A 163 -6.12 6.21 -15.81
N ASP A 164 -5.72 7.20 -15.02
CA ASP A 164 -4.66 7.04 -14.03
C ASP A 164 -5.29 6.42 -12.79
N GLU A 165 -5.21 5.09 -12.66
CA GLU A 165 -5.84 4.38 -11.56
C GLU A 165 -5.35 4.90 -10.20
N ALA A 166 -4.05 5.08 -10.02
CA ALA A 166 -3.49 5.55 -8.76
C ALA A 166 -4.05 6.94 -8.38
N LYS A 167 -4.19 7.85 -9.34
CA LYS A 167 -4.77 9.18 -9.10
C LYS A 167 -6.27 9.15 -8.89
N ALA A 168 -7.00 8.31 -9.63
CA ALA A 168 -8.44 8.13 -9.43
C ALA A 168 -8.72 7.67 -8.00
N ARG A 169 -7.89 6.77 -7.52
CA ARG A 169 -7.97 6.20 -6.19
C ARG A 169 -7.59 7.20 -5.11
N GLU A 170 -6.49 7.94 -5.28
CA GLU A 170 -6.14 9.07 -4.40
C GLU A 170 -7.30 10.08 -4.27
N LEU A 171 -7.94 10.44 -5.39
CA LEU A 171 -9.13 11.31 -5.39
C LEU A 171 -10.34 10.65 -4.72
N ALA A 172 -10.55 9.34 -4.91
CA ALA A 172 -11.72 8.64 -4.39
C ALA A 172 -11.87 8.73 -2.87
N ALA A 173 -10.78 8.88 -2.13
CA ALA A 173 -10.85 9.11 -0.67
C ALA A 173 -10.30 10.45 -0.20
N ALA A 174 -10.03 11.37 -1.12
CA ALA A 174 -9.68 12.71 -0.76
C ALA A 174 -10.79 13.32 0.12
N THR A 175 -10.37 14.01 1.17
CA THR A 175 -11.27 14.89 1.94
C THR A 175 -11.47 16.22 1.21
N ALA A 176 -12.41 17.06 1.68
CA ALA A 176 -12.75 18.34 1.03
C ALA A 176 -11.53 19.24 0.81
N ASP A 177 -10.65 19.28 1.80
CA ASP A 177 -9.42 20.07 1.81
C ASP A 177 -8.33 19.50 0.88
N GLU A 178 -8.45 18.25 0.46
CA GLU A 178 -7.51 17.60 -0.45
C GLU A 178 -7.94 17.68 -1.92
N LEU A 179 -9.23 17.93 -2.21
CA LEU A 179 -9.76 18.09 -3.56
C LEU A 179 -8.98 19.08 -4.46
N PRO A 180 -8.42 20.21 -3.96
CA PRO A 180 -7.63 21.12 -4.79
C PRO A 180 -6.41 20.48 -5.45
N ARG A 181 -5.86 19.40 -4.88
CA ARG A 181 -4.68 18.68 -5.41
C ARG A 181 -4.97 17.93 -6.72
N PHE A 182 -6.24 17.79 -7.10
CA PHE A 182 -6.70 16.96 -8.21
C PHE A 182 -7.30 17.77 -9.37
N SER A 183 -7.06 19.08 -9.42
CA SER A 183 -7.60 19.99 -10.44
C SER A 183 -7.19 19.64 -11.89
N GLY A 184 -6.03 19.01 -12.07
CA GLY A 184 -5.48 18.62 -13.38
C GLY A 184 -5.91 17.26 -13.92
N LEU A 185 -6.77 16.52 -13.22
CA LEU A 185 -7.18 15.18 -13.68
C LEU A 185 -8.12 15.25 -14.89
N ASN A 186 -8.02 14.25 -15.76
CA ASN A 186 -8.91 14.11 -16.91
C ASN A 186 -10.27 13.51 -16.54
N ALA A 187 -11.20 13.49 -17.49
CA ALA A 187 -12.58 13.04 -17.27
C ALA A 187 -12.66 11.55 -16.93
N GLY A 188 -11.89 10.68 -17.60
CA GLY A 188 -11.86 9.24 -17.33
C GLY A 188 -11.41 8.93 -15.90
N THR A 189 -10.35 9.58 -15.44
CA THR A 189 -9.82 9.45 -14.08
C THR A 189 -10.83 9.96 -13.04
N LYS A 190 -11.50 11.09 -13.28
CA LYS A 190 -12.56 11.60 -12.39
C LYS A 190 -13.80 10.68 -12.36
N ALA A 191 -14.22 10.16 -13.50
CA ALA A 191 -15.37 9.24 -13.58
C ALA A 191 -15.07 7.94 -12.82
N TYR A 192 -13.89 7.37 -13.03
CA TYR A 192 -13.45 6.19 -12.29
C TYR A 192 -13.31 6.47 -10.79
N ALA A 193 -12.70 7.61 -10.42
CA ALA A 193 -12.64 8.07 -9.04
C ALA A 193 -14.02 8.20 -8.40
N ALA A 194 -15.02 8.67 -9.16
CA ALA A 194 -16.39 8.80 -8.67
C ALA A 194 -17.08 7.45 -8.48
N LEU A 195 -16.90 6.48 -9.40
CA LEU A 195 -17.43 5.12 -9.23
C LEU A 195 -16.81 4.41 -8.03
N LEU A 196 -15.48 4.52 -7.91
CA LEU A 196 -14.77 4.06 -6.73
C LEU A 196 -15.39 4.77 -5.54
N SER A 197 -15.22 6.10 -5.43
CA SER A 197 -15.67 6.91 -4.30
C SER A 197 -17.14 6.70 -3.93
N LEU A 198 -18.01 6.38 -4.89
CA LEU A 198 -19.42 6.11 -4.68
C LEU A 198 -19.69 4.78 -4.03
N ALA A 199 -19.01 3.70 -4.41
CA ALA A 199 -19.12 2.51 -3.59
C ALA A 199 -18.28 2.69 -2.30
N GLU A 200 -17.30 3.60 -2.31
CA GLU A 200 -16.46 3.93 -1.14
C GLU A 200 -17.05 4.86 -0.09
N GLY A 201 -18.08 5.63 -0.40
CA GLY A 201 -18.57 6.72 0.46
C GLY A 201 -17.51 7.72 0.79
N GLY A 202 -16.59 7.88 -0.14
CA GLY A 202 -15.77 9.04 -0.20
C GLY A 202 -16.62 10.24 -0.58
N MET A 203 -16.11 11.41 -0.24
CA MET A 203 -16.76 12.68 -0.53
C MET A 203 -17.03 12.85 -2.02
N TYR A 204 -16.12 12.38 -2.87
CA TYR A 204 -16.23 12.53 -4.32
C TYR A 204 -17.41 11.75 -4.91
N GLY A 205 -17.74 10.59 -4.33
CA GLY A 205 -18.92 9.80 -4.65
C GLY A 205 -20.20 10.52 -4.25
N HIS A 206 -20.23 11.17 -3.09
CA HIS A 206 -21.38 11.99 -2.67
C HIS A 206 -21.61 13.19 -3.59
N ILE A 207 -20.53 13.86 -4.02
CA ILE A 207 -20.60 14.92 -5.03
C ILE A 207 -21.22 14.36 -6.31
N ALA A 208 -20.74 13.20 -6.78
CA ALA A 208 -21.26 12.56 -7.98
C ALA A 208 -22.76 12.22 -7.88
N SER A 209 -23.23 11.72 -6.74
CA SER A 209 -24.64 11.40 -6.50
C SER A 209 -25.54 12.63 -6.54
N VAL A 210 -25.14 13.72 -5.87
CA VAL A 210 -25.90 14.98 -5.89
C VAL A 210 -25.95 15.55 -7.31
N LEU A 211 -24.81 15.59 -8.00
CA LEU A 211 -24.75 16.08 -9.37
C LEU A 211 -25.55 15.18 -10.32
N LEU A 212 -25.57 13.86 -10.13
CA LEU A 212 -26.41 12.96 -10.92
C LEU A 212 -27.89 13.29 -10.75
N ARG A 213 -28.35 13.40 -9.49
CA ARG A 213 -29.76 13.69 -9.15
C ARG A 213 -30.26 14.97 -9.83
N GLU A 214 -29.42 16.00 -9.84
CA GLU A 214 -29.73 17.31 -10.44
C GLU A 214 -29.47 17.36 -11.95
N GLY A 215 -29.04 16.25 -12.58
CA GLY A 215 -28.75 16.20 -14.01
C GLY A 215 -27.51 16.99 -14.45
N ARG A 216 -26.55 17.13 -13.54
CA ARG A 216 -25.30 17.91 -13.69
C ARG A 216 -24.06 17.03 -13.69
N LEU A 217 -24.17 15.76 -14.08
CA LEU A 217 -23.05 14.82 -14.11
C LEU A 217 -21.88 15.30 -14.98
N LYS A 218 -22.16 16.04 -16.05
CA LYS A 218 -21.12 16.70 -16.88
C LYS A 218 -20.20 17.63 -16.09
N ASP A 219 -20.71 18.25 -15.02
CA ASP A 219 -19.93 19.18 -14.20
C ASP A 219 -18.88 18.45 -13.37
N LEU A 220 -19.18 17.21 -12.92
CA LEU A 220 -18.22 16.33 -12.26
C LEU A 220 -17.01 16.03 -13.15
N LEU A 221 -17.26 15.85 -14.45
CA LEU A 221 -16.22 15.48 -15.43
C LEU A 221 -15.40 16.70 -15.87
N ARG A 222 -16.08 17.84 -16.11
CA ARG A 222 -15.46 19.05 -16.66
C ARG A 222 -14.77 19.91 -15.64
N GLN A 223 -15.38 20.07 -14.47
CA GLN A 223 -14.89 21.01 -13.48
C GLN A 223 -13.73 20.40 -12.68
N PRO A 224 -12.86 21.24 -12.09
CA PRO A 224 -11.97 20.79 -11.03
C PRO A 224 -12.78 20.19 -9.86
N PRO A 225 -12.26 19.18 -9.15
CA PRO A 225 -12.97 18.53 -8.05
C PRO A 225 -13.50 19.49 -6.97
N THR A 226 -12.75 20.54 -6.64
CA THR A 226 -13.18 21.58 -5.70
C THR A 226 -14.40 22.36 -6.19
N THR A 227 -14.47 22.65 -7.49
CA THR A 227 -15.60 23.39 -8.08
C THR A 227 -16.84 22.51 -8.14
N ALA A 228 -16.68 21.23 -8.49
CA ALA A 228 -17.75 20.24 -8.44
C ALA A 228 -18.30 20.08 -7.01
N TYR A 229 -17.42 20.08 -6.00
CA TYR A 229 -17.82 20.09 -4.58
C TYR A 229 -18.68 21.29 -4.20
N ASN A 230 -18.24 22.51 -4.54
CA ASN A 230 -19.00 23.73 -4.22
C ASN A 230 -20.37 23.73 -4.90
N THR A 231 -20.41 23.34 -6.17
CA THR A 231 -21.66 23.20 -6.94
C THR A 231 -22.61 22.22 -6.27
N ALA A 232 -22.12 21.03 -5.93
CA ALA A 232 -22.92 20.04 -5.22
C ALA A 232 -23.38 20.59 -3.87
N ARG A 233 -22.52 21.30 -3.13
CA ARG A 233 -22.81 21.88 -1.80
C ARG A 233 -23.98 22.86 -1.85
N GLU A 234 -24.01 23.72 -2.87
CA GLU A 234 -25.11 24.67 -3.08
C GLU A 234 -26.41 23.94 -3.40
N LEU A 235 -26.37 22.95 -4.30
CA LEU A 235 -27.54 22.16 -4.68
C LEU A 235 -28.12 21.37 -3.50
N ALA A 236 -27.26 20.72 -2.71
CA ALA A 236 -27.66 20.05 -1.48
C ALA A 236 -28.27 21.04 -0.48
N GLY A 237 -27.61 22.20 -0.27
CA GLY A 237 -28.11 23.24 0.63
C GLY A 237 -29.50 23.76 0.23
N ALA A 238 -29.75 23.95 -1.06
CA ALA A 238 -31.06 24.35 -1.58
C ALA A 238 -32.15 23.29 -1.34
N ALA A 239 -31.77 22.02 -1.28
CA ALA A 239 -32.65 20.90 -0.92
C ALA A 239 -32.81 20.70 0.61
N GLY A 240 -32.20 21.55 1.45
CA GLY A 240 -32.17 21.38 2.90
C GLY A 240 -31.19 20.29 3.38
N GLU A 241 -30.27 19.86 2.52
CA GLU A 241 -29.32 18.78 2.75
C GLU A 241 -27.91 19.35 3.03
N SER A 242 -27.05 18.55 3.66
CA SER A 242 -25.67 18.94 3.96
C SER A 242 -24.67 18.00 3.30
N LEU A 243 -23.75 18.56 2.51
CA LEU A 243 -22.58 17.85 1.96
C LEU A 243 -21.35 17.86 2.88
N HIS A 244 -21.46 18.44 4.08
CA HIS A 244 -20.35 18.48 5.03
C HIS A 244 -20.17 17.12 5.73
N PRO A 245 -18.95 16.51 5.75
CA PRO A 245 -18.74 15.15 6.27
C PRO A 245 -19.14 14.90 7.71
N SER A 246 -19.03 15.93 8.56
CA SER A 246 -19.44 15.86 9.97
C SER A 246 -20.95 15.89 10.18
N ARG A 247 -21.71 16.27 9.15
CA ARG A 247 -23.18 16.39 9.17
C ARG A 247 -23.85 15.38 8.24
N MET A 248 -23.08 14.51 7.58
CA MET A 248 -23.62 13.35 6.88
C MET A 248 -24.08 12.32 7.91
N GLU A 249 -25.28 11.76 7.73
CA GLU A 249 -25.80 10.72 8.61
C GLU A 249 -25.03 9.42 8.33
N LYS A 250 -24.41 8.87 9.38
CA LYS A 250 -23.57 7.67 9.28
C LYS A 250 -24.35 6.45 9.76
N PRO A 251 -24.14 5.28 9.16
CA PRO A 251 -24.69 4.03 9.65
C PRO A 251 -24.22 3.85 11.06
N LYS A 252 -25.02 3.13 11.84
CA LYS A 252 -24.56 2.72 13.15
C LYS A 252 -23.27 1.88 12.98
N PRO A 253 -22.24 2.10 13.81
CA PRO A 253 -20.97 1.36 13.73
C PRO A 253 -21.14 -0.16 13.62
N GLU A 254 -22.11 -0.73 14.36
CA GLU A 254 -22.46 -2.14 14.32
C GLU A 254 -23.04 -2.61 12.98
N THR A 255 -23.87 -1.79 12.34
CA THR A 255 -24.43 -2.07 11.01
C THR A 255 -23.31 -2.14 9.98
N LYS A 256 -22.39 -1.18 10.08
CA LYS A 256 -21.19 -1.15 9.24
C LYS A 256 -20.36 -2.42 9.44
N ALA A 257 -20.06 -2.75 10.68
CA ALA A 257 -19.25 -3.93 11.03
C ALA A 257 -19.84 -5.24 10.48
N LEU A 258 -21.15 -5.45 10.62
CA LEU A 258 -21.83 -6.66 10.16
C LEU A 258 -21.78 -6.82 8.64
N LEU A 259 -22.12 -5.75 7.91
CA LEU A 259 -22.12 -5.79 6.45
C LEU A 259 -20.71 -6.00 5.89
N LEU A 260 -19.70 -5.35 6.49
CA LEU A 260 -18.28 -5.60 6.19
C LEU A 260 -17.87 -7.05 6.45
N PHE A 261 -18.25 -7.57 7.61
CA PHE A 261 -17.90 -8.92 8.03
C PHE A 261 -18.39 -9.95 7.01
N PHE A 262 -19.66 -9.89 6.61
CA PHE A 262 -20.22 -10.88 5.67
C PHE A 262 -19.75 -10.67 4.22
N ALA A 263 -19.55 -9.42 3.78
CA ALA A 263 -18.99 -9.14 2.47
C ALA A 263 -17.55 -9.66 2.36
N GLY A 264 -16.76 -9.52 3.43
CA GLY A 264 -15.35 -9.90 3.50
C GLY A 264 -15.07 -11.40 3.71
N LEU A 265 -16.09 -12.25 3.88
CA LEU A 265 -15.86 -13.70 3.97
C LEU A 265 -15.47 -14.27 2.61
N ASP A 266 -14.45 -15.13 2.58
CA ASP A 266 -14.15 -15.91 1.38
C ASP A 266 -15.26 -16.93 1.07
N GLU A 267 -15.24 -17.45 -0.15
CA GLU A 267 -16.26 -18.35 -0.66
C GLU A 267 -16.40 -19.64 0.16
N GLY A 268 -15.29 -20.14 0.72
CA GLY A 268 -15.27 -21.36 1.52
C GLY A 268 -16.01 -21.16 2.85
N HIS A 269 -15.69 -20.08 3.57
CA HIS A 269 -16.36 -19.77 4.84
C HIS A 269 -17.81 -19.33 4.62
N PHE A 270 -18.09 -18.55 3.58
CA PHE A 270 -19.46 -18.10 3.29
C PHE A 270 -20.39 -19.27 2.94
N LYS A 271 -19.93 -20.27 2.17
CA LYS A 271 -20.74 -21.44 1.81
C LYS A 271 -21.19 -22.26 3.01
N LYS A 272 -20.39 -22.26 4.10
CA LYS A 272 -20.70 -22.95 5.35
C LYS A 272 -21.71 -22.19 6.23
N LEU A 273 -22.09 -20.96 5.87
CA LEU A 273 -23.08 -20.19 6.59
C LEU A 273 -24.50 -20.70 6.31
N SER A 274 -25.26 -20.86 7.38
CA SER A 274 -26.72 -20.93 7.40
C SER A 274 -27.30 -19.54 7.69
N ASP A 275 -28.59 -19.48 7.99
CA ASP A 275 -29.17 -18.30 8.66
C ASP A 275 -28.43 -18.05 9.98
N VAL A 276 -28.28 -16.77 10.32
CA VAL A 276 -27.53 -16.33 11.49
C VAL A 276 -28.40 -15.49 12.40
N GLU A 277 -28.29 -15.73 13.70
CA GLU A 277 -28.83 -14.86 14.73
C GLU A 277 -27.74 -13.90 15.20
N VAL A 278 -28.05 -12.61 15.23
CA VAL A 278 -27.14 -11.54 15.61
C VAL A 278 -27.62 -10.88 16.89
N PHE A 279 -26.72 -10.75 17.86
CA PHE A 279 -26.96 -10.06 19.12
C PHE A 279 -25.98 -8.90 19.28
N ILE A 280 -26.49 -7.70 19.58
CA ILE A 280 -25.70 -6.47 19.68
C ILE A 280 -25.78 -5.92 21.10
N GLN A 281 -24.65 -5.91 21.80
CA GLN A 281 -24.50 -5.41 23.15
C GLN A 281 -23.69 -4.10 23.15
N LYS A 282 -24.26 -3.04 23.72
CA LYS A 282 -23.62 -1.72 23.79
C LYS A 282 -23.09 -1.44 25.20
N GLY A 283 -21.78 -1.19 25.30
CA GLY A 283 -21.10 -0.70 26.50
C GLY A 283 -20.11 0.41 26.15
N GLU A 284 -18.91 0.42 26.74
CA GLU A 284 -17.82 1.32 26.30
C GLU A 284 -17.36 1.02 24.87
N SER A 285 -17.39 -0.27 24.50
CA SER A 285 -17.28 -0.80 23.13
C SER A 285 -18.59 -1.50 22.75
N THR A 286 -18.87 -1.62 21.45
CA THR A 286 -20.03 -2.38 20.96
C THR A 286 -19.60 -3.80 20.63
N TYR A 287 -20.23 -4.79 21.24
CA TYR A 287 -19.99 -6.20 20.99
C TYR A 287 -21.10 -6.77 20.10
N VAL A 288 -20.72 -7.50 19.07
CA VAL A 288 -21.66 -8.16 18.15
C VAL A 288 -21.35 -9.65 18.16
N VAL A 289 -22.31 -10.44 18.64
CA VAL A 289 -22.21 -11.90 18.69
C VAL A 289 -23.07 -12.49 17.60
N ILE A 290 -22.48 -13.36 16.78
CA ILE A 290 -23.12 -14.00 15.64
C ILE A 290 -23.19 -15.50 15.91
N ARG A 291 -24.40 -16.07 15.90
CA ARG A 291 -24.67 -17.50 16.05
C ARG A 291 -25.37 -18.05 14.82
N ARG A 292 -25.36 -19.36 14.64
CA ARG A 292 -26.28 -19.97 13.68
C ARG A 292 -27.70 -19.87 14.25
N ALA A 293 -28.67 -19.58 13.40
CA ALA A 293 -30.06 -19.49 13.84
C ALA A 293 -30.51 -20.82 14.47
N GLY A 294 -31.14 -20.75 15.65
CA GLY A 294 -31.60 -21.91 16.40
C GLY A 294 -30.56 -22.58 17.31
N GLU A 295 -29.31 -22.09 17.35
CA GLU A 295 -28.32 -22.51 18.35
C GLU A 295 -28.46 -21.68 19.62
N GLU A 296 -28.90 -22.31 20.72
CA GLU A 296 -28.94 -21.66 22.04
C GLU A 296 -27.59 -21.74 22.76
N ALA A 297 -27.35 -20.81 23.68
CA ALA A 297 -26.23 -20.91 24.62
C ALA A 297 -26.37 -22.22 25.42
N PRO A 298 -25.28 -22.98 25.68
CA PRO A 298 -23.89 -22.52 25.75
C PRO A 298 -23.03 -22.78 24.49
N SER A 299 -23.64 -23.00 23.32
CA SER A 299 -22.89 -23.19 22.07
C SER A 299 -21.91 -22.03 21.79
N SER A 300 -20.70 -22.37 21.35
CA SER A 300 -19.70 -21.38 20.94
C SER A 300 -20.23 -20.60 19.74
N PRO A 301 -20.21 -19.25 19.77
CA PRO A 301 -20.71 -18.47 18.65
C PRO A 301 -19.88 -18.71 17.39
N LEU A 302 -20.50 -18.47 16.24
CA LEU A 302 -19.82 -18.50 14.95
C LEU A 302 -18.70 -17.43 14.92
N ALA A 303 -19.03 -16.21 15.37
CA ALA A 303 -18.12 -15.08 15.38
C ALA A 303 -18.48 -14.08 16.49
N GLU A 304 -17.45 -13.44 17.05
CA GLU A 304 -17.57 -12.33 18.00
C GLU A 304 -16.80 -11.13 17.49
N LEU A 305 -17.50 -10.00 17.31
CA LEU A 305 -16.90 -8.75 16.85
C LEU A 305 -16.88 -7.71 17.97
N VAL A 306 -15.76 -7.00 18.09
CA VAL A 306 -15.65 -5.75 18.86
C VAL A 306 -15.64 -4.59 17.89
N VAL A 307 -16.58 -3.66 18.08
CA VAL A 307 -16.79 -2.51 17.20
C VAL A 307 -16.51 -1.22 17.96
N ALA A 308 -15.52 -0.48 17.47
CA ALA A 308 -15.15 0.82 18.00
C ALA A 308 -16.18 1.90 17.61
N LYS A 309 -16.21 3.02 18.34
CA LYS A 309 -17.09 4.17 18.04
C LYS A 309 -16.95 4.70 16.60
N GLY A 310 -15.77 4.54 15.98
CA GLY A 310 -15.50 4.92 14.59
C GLY A 310 -15.93 3.90 13.52
N GLY A 311 -16.52 2.76 13.91
CA GLY A 311 -16.94 1.69 13.00
C GLY A 311 -15.83 0.75 12.53
N ALA A 312 -14.64 0.83 13.14
CA ALA A 312 -13.64 -0.22 13.00
C ALA A 312 -14.10 -1.45 13.78
N ALA A 313 -14.03 -2.63 13.17
CA ALA A 313 -14.48 -3.88 13.75
C ALA A 313 -13.37 -4.92 13.75
N LEU A 314 -13.26 -5.65 14.85
CA LEU A 314 -12.28 -6.70 15.06
C LEU A 314 -13.02 -8.00 15.36
N LEU A 315 -12.76 -9.07 14.60
CA LEU A 315 -13.14 -10.43 14.96
C LEU A 315 -12.18 -10.91 16.05
N VAL A 316 -12.69 -11.11 17.25
CA VAL A 316 -11.89 -11.43 18.44
C VAL A 316 -12.11 -12.85 18.97
N GLY A 317 -13.13 -13.55 18.45
CA GLY A 317 -13.52 -14.87 18.96
C GLY A 317 -14.57 -15.58 18.11
N GLY A 318 -14.98 -16.75 18.57
CA GLY A 318 -15.91 -17.65 17.88
C GLY A 318 -15.23 -18.73 17.04
N LEU A 319 -16.02 -19.66 16.51
CA LEU A 319 -15.54 -20.81 15.74
C LEU A 319 -14.74 -20.38 14.50
N LEU A 320 -15.16 -19.32 13.82
CA LEU A 320 -14.48 -18.79 12.64
C LEU A 320 -13.10 -18.24 12.99
N PHE A 321 -12.96 -17.55 14.14
CA PHE A 321 -11.68 -17.03 14.60
C PHE A 321 -10.67 -18.17 14.79
N GLU A 322 -11.07 -19.26 15.45
CA GLU A 322 -10.20 -20.42 15.71
C GLU A 322 -9.88 -21.24 14.44
N GLU A 323 -10.79 -21.28 13.47
CA GLU A 323 -10.52 -21.88 12.15
C GLU A 323 -9.48 -21.07 11.38
N LEU A 324 -9.68 -19.76 11.26
CA LEU A 324 -8.76 -18.86 10.57
C LEU A 324 -7.40 -18.86 11.25
N LYS A 325 -7.36 -18.77 12.58
CA LYS A 325 -6.11 -18.79 13.35
C LYS A 325 -5.26 -20.03 13.02
N ARG A 326 -5.85 -21.22 13.06
CA ARG A 326 -5.18 -22.49 12.71
C ARG A 326 -4.70 -22.51 11.25
N ALA A 327 -5.50 -21.99 10.32
CA ALA A 327 -5.12 -21.92 8.91
C ALA A 327 -3.91 -21.00 8.67
N TYR A 328 -3.85 -19.86 9.35
CA TYR A 328 -2.71 -18.94 9.26
C TYR A 328 -1.44 -19.50 9.92
N GLU A 329 -1.56 -20.16 11.08
CA GLU A 329 -0.43 -20.77 11.78
C GLU A 329 0.16 -21.97 11.02
N GLY A 330 -0.67 -22.76 10.33
CA GLY A 330 -0.22 -23.96 9.59
C GLY A 330 0.41 -23.70 8.21
N GLY A 331 0.28 -22.47 7.67
CA GLY A 331 0.50 -22.17 6.25
C GLY A 331 1.72 -21.32 5.88
N LEU A 332 2.65 -21.04 6.80
CA LEU A 332 3.81 -20.17 6.54
C LEU A 332 4.94 -20.87 5.74
N ARG A 333 4.64 -21.37 4.53
CA ARG A 333 5.62 -22.04 3.65
C ARG A 333 5.63 -21.44 2.24
N GLY A 334 6.78 -21.47 1.58
CA GLY A 334 6.97 -21.03 0.20
C GLY A 334 7.82 -19.77 0.09
N GLY A 335 8.49 -19.57 -1.06
CA GLY A 335 9.36 -18.42 -1.36
C GLY A 335 10.77 -18.79 -1.82
N VAL A 336 11.50 -17.81 -2.34
CA VAL A 336 12.94 -17.95 -2.66
C VAL A 336 13.77 -17.61 -1.43
N GLU A 337 14.60 -18.54 -1.00
CA GLU A 337 15.47 -18.37 0.17
C GLU A 337 16.54 -17.31 -0.09
N VAL A 338 16.78 -16.45 0.90
CA VAL A 338 17.88 -15.48 0.83
C VAL A 338 19.19 -16.22 1.13
N PRO A 339 20.18 -16.20 0.23
CA PRO A 339 21.46 -16.86 0.48
C PRO A 339 22.13 -16.34 1.76
N PRO A 340 22.88 -17.16 2.51
CA PRO A 340 23.49 -16.78 3.79
C PRO A 340 24.23 -15.43 3.76
N ALA A 341 24.98 -15.15 2.68
CA ALA A 341 25.73 -13.92 2.49
C ALA A 341 24.89 -12.62 2.49
N GLY A 342 23.57 -12.73 2.29
CA GLY A 342 22.62 -11.62 2.22
C GLY A 342 21.55 -11.60 3.32
N ARG A 343 21.45 -12.66 4.15
CA ARG A 343 20.40 -12.76 5.17
C ARG A 343 20.48 -11.65 6.21
N LEU A 344 21.67 -11.33 6.70
CA LEU A 344 21.86 -10.22 7.65
C LEU A 344 21.40 -8.88 7.06
N SER A 345 21.79 -8.56 5.83
CA SER A 345 21.39 -7.32 5.15
C SER A 345 19.87 -7.23 5.01
N SER A 346 19.22 -8.31 4.56
CA SER A 346 17.75 -8.38 4.46
C SER A 346 17.08 -8.23 5.82
N ALA A 347 17.58 -8.91 6.86
CA ALA A 347 17.03 -8.85 8.22
C ALA A 347 17.16 -7.46 8.84
N LEU A 348 18.28 -6.77 8.62
CA LEU A 348 18.47 -5.40 9.06
C LEU A 348 17.52 -4.43 8.32
N GLY A 349 17.23 -4.68 7.04
CA GLY A 349 16.22 -3.91 6.29
C GLY A 349 14.81 -4.03 6.87
N TRP A 350 14.39 -5.25 7.21
CA TRP A 350 13.14 -5.49 7.94
C TRP A 350 13.13 -4.84 9.33
N LEU A 351 14.26 -4.92 10.03
CA LEU A 351 14.46 -4.33 11.35
C LEU A 351 14.38 -2.80 11.33
N ALA A 352 14.68 -2.16 10.21
CA ALA A 352 14.51 -0.72 10.04
C ALA A 352 13.04 -0.29 9.93
N THR A 353 12.10 -1.22 9.71
CA THR A 353 10.69 -0.94 9.38
C THR A 353 9.71 -1.76 10.23
N ASP A 354 9.22 -2.90 9.73
CA ASP A 354 8.15 -3.73 10.32
C ASP A 354 8.60 -4.64 11.47
N VAL A 355 9.91 -4.85 11.65
CA VAL A 355 10.47 -5.67 12.73
C VAL A 355 11.04 -4.79 13.84
N THR A 356 10.71 -5.09 15.09
CA THR A 356 11.18 -4.37 16.27
C THR A 356 11.86 -5.31 17.26
N ILE A 357 12.55 -4.72 18.24
CA ILE A 357 13.11 -5.44 19.40
C ILE A 357 12.37 -4.96 20.65
N GLU A 358 11.84 -5.90 21.42
CA GLU A 358 11.13 -5.66 22.67
C GLU A 358 11.56 -6.70 23.71
N GLY A 359 12.22 -6.21 24.78
CA GLY A 359 12.88 -7.07 25.75
C GLY A 359 13.86 -8.06 25.08
N ASN A 360 13.68 -9.34 25.36
CA ASN A 360 14.49 -10.43 24.80
C ASN A 360 13.97 -10.99 23.47
N TYR A 361 13.03 -10.30 22.82
CA TYR A 361 12.41 -10.77 21.58
C TYR A 361 12.63 -9.80 20.42
N VAL A 362 12.85 -10.37 19.25
CA VAL A 362 12.59 -9.76 17.96
C VAL A 362 11.12 -10.01 17.66
N MET A 363 10.38 -8.95 17.39
CA MET A 363 8.95 -9.00 17.16
C MET A 363 8.59 -8.42 15.80
N ALA A 364 7.72 -9.09 15.07
CA ALA A 364 7.20 -8.60 13.81
C ALA A 364 5.67 -8.66 13.80
N GLY A 365 5.04 -7.52 13.57
CA GLY A 365 3.59 -7.40 13.42
C GLY A 365 3.24 -7.25 11.95
N THR A 366 2.31 -8.06 11.44
CA THR A 366 1.87 -7.95 10.04
C THR A 366 0.41 -8.36 9.87
N ALA A 367 -0.24 -7.80 8.85
CA ALA A 367 -1.54 -8.25 8.37
C ALA A 367 -1.44 -9.11 7.10
N GLN A 368 -0.23 -9.30 6.57
CA GLN A 368 0.03 -9.89 5.27
C GLN A 368 0.69 -11.26 5.41
N ARG A 369 0.07 -12.29 4.81
CA ARG A 369 0.58 -13.66 4.84
C ARG A 369 1.99 -13.77 4.27
N TRP A 370 2.27 -13.07 3.17
CA TRP A 370 3.59 -13.14 2.53
C TRP A 370 4.68 -12.53 3.42
N GLN A 371 4.42 -11.44 4.15
CA GLN A 371 5.39 -10.86 5.10
C GLN A 371 5.70 -11.86 6.22
N ALA A 372 4.67 -12.55 6.72
CA ALA A 372 4.85 -13.59 7.73
C ALA A 372 5.69 -14.77 7.21
N ALA A 373 5.43 -15.22 5.97
CA ALA A 373 6.22 -16.27 5.32
C ALA A 373 7.67 -15.82 5.04
N ALA A 374 7.86 -14.60 4.55
CA ALA A 374 9.17 -13.99 4.29
C ALA A 374 10.05 -13.96 5.54
N LEU A 375 9.49 -13.49 6.66
CA LEU A 375 10.19 -13.42 7.94
C LEU A 375 10.42 -14.81 8.54
N HIS A 376 9.47 -15.73 8.39
CA HIS A 376 9.67 -17.14 8.78
C HIS A 376 10.82 -17.79 7.99
N MET A 377 10.94 -17.53 6.68
CA MET A 377 12.08 -18.01 5.89
C MET A 377 13.39 -17.36 6.31
N LEU A 378 13.37 -16.04 6.53
CA LEU A 378 14.57 -15.27 6.81
C LEU A 378 15.14 -15.56 8.21
N LEU A 379 14.27 -15.58 9.23
CA LEU A 379 14.63 -15.71 10.65
C LEU A 379 14.42 -17.14 11.19
N GLY A 380 13.83 -18.03 10.40
CA GLY A 380 13.45 -19.37 10.84
C GLY A 380 12.13 -19.39 11.61
N LYS A 381 11.82 -20.54 12.21
CA LYS A 381 10.58 -20.75 12.96
C LYS A 381 10.51 -19.83 14.19
N PRO A 382 9.46 -19.00 14.36
CA PRO A 382 9.28 -18.18 15.55
C PRO A 382 9.02 -19.02 16.79
N ASP A 383 9.46 -18.54 17.95
CA ASP A 383 9.18 -19.13 19.26
C ASP A 383 7.70 -19.00 19.63
N LYS A 384 7.07 -17.90 19.22
CA LYS A 384 5.64 -17.63 19.44
C LYS A 384 5.01 -17.00 18.22
N ILE A 385 3.81 -17.47 17.90
CA ILE A 385 2.90 -16.84 16.94
C ILE A 385 1.64 -16.48 17.73
N GLU A 386 1.23 -15.23 17.66
CA GLU A 386 0.04 -14.71 18.31
C GLU A 386 -0.85 -14.04 17.25
N ILE A 387 -2.09 -14.49 17.15
CA ILE A 387 -3.15 -13.80 16.42
C ILE A 387 -4.14 -13.33 17.46
N SER A 388 -4.18 -12.02 17.73
CA SER A 388 -5.04 -11.45 18.76
C SER A 388 -6.46 -11.18 18.26
N PHE A 389 -6.60 -10.87 16.98
CA PHE A 389 -7.87 -10.58 16.32
C PHE A 389 -7.68 -10.62 14.79
N PHE A 390 -8.79 -10.61 14.05
CA PHE A 390 -8.79 -10.26 12.63
C PHE A 390 -9.50 -8.92 12.45
N THR A 391 -8.81 -7.95 11.87
CA THR A 391 -9.43 -6.70 11.45
C THR A 391 -10.43 -7.00 10.35
N VAL A 392 -11.69 -6.61 10.57
CA VAL A 392 -12.73 -6.73 9.56
C VAL A 392 -12.53 -5.62 8.54
N THR A 393 -12.09 -5.99 7.36
CA THR A 393 -11.87 -5.07 6.23
C THR A 393 -12.65 -5.52 5.02
N MET A 394 -12.69 -4.67 3.99
CA MET A 394 -13.27 -5.05 2.72
C MET A 394 -12.53 -6.09 1.92
N GLU A 395 -11.23 -6.18 2.15
CA GLU A 395 -10.39 -7.20 1.52
C GLU A 395 -10.57 -8.56 2.22
N GLY A 396 -11.36 -8.57 3.29
CA GLY A 396 -11.63 -9.70 4.14
C GLY A 396 -11.07 -9.52 5.54
N LEU A 397 -10.99 -10.66 6.24
CA LEU A 397 -10.55 -10.73 7.63
C LEU A 397 -9.02 -10.74 7.66
N LYS A 398 -8.40 -9.60 8.01
CA LYS A 398 -6.95 -9.44 8.06
C LYS A 398 -6.42 -9.75 9.46
N PRO A 399 -5.50 -10.72 9.66
CA PRO A 399 -5.01 -11.04 11.00
C PRO A 399 -4.21 -9.87 11.59
N ALA A 400 -4.28 -9.67 12.89
CA ALA A 400 -3.23 -9.02 13.64
C ALA A 400 -2.20 -10.07 14.04
N PHE A 401 -1.33 -10.40 13.09
CA PHE A 401 -0.35 -11.46 13.21
C PHE A 401 0.91 -10.92 13.88
N VAL A 402 1.31 -11.48 15.01
CA VAL A 402 2.55 -11.13 15.71
C VAL A 402 3.42 -12.37 15.85
N MET A 403 4.62 -12.30 15.31
CA MET A 403 5.65 -13.32 15.49
C MET A 403 6.72 -12.83 16.44
N LYS A 404 7.22 -13.73 17.29
CA LYS A 404 8.28 -13.45 18.24
C LYS A 404 9.39 -14.48 18.10
N TRP A 405 10.62 -14.01 17.91
CA TRP A 405 11.85 -14.80 17.96
C TRP A 405 12.71 -14.34 19.12
N ARG A 406 13.46 -15.27 19.69
CA ARG A 406 14.60 -14.98 20.57
C ARG A 406 15.62 -14.09 19.87
N ARG A 407 16.13 -13.06 20.55
CA ARG A 407 17.13 -12.09 20.04
C ARG A 407 18.36 -12.76 19.40
N GLU A 408 18.72 -13.93 19.92
CA GLU A 408 19.79 -14.81 19.47
C GLU A 408 19.72 -15.14 17.97
N VAL A 409 18.55 -15.00 17.33
CA VAL A 409 18.41 -15.10 15.87
C VAL A 409 19.31 -14.12 15.12
N PHE A 410 19.44 -12.87 15.59
CA PHE A 410 20.34 -11.90 14.95
C PHE A 410 21.80 -12.20 15.24
N ASP A 411 22.13 -12.76 16.40
CA ASP A 411 23.50 -13.20 16.68
C ASP A 411 23.94 -14.31 15.71
N ASN A 412 23.02 -15.21 15.36
CA ASN A 412 23.29 -16.24 14.36
C ASN A 412 23.47 -15.64 12.96
N LEU A 413 22.61 -14.69 12.56
CA LEU A 413 22.75 -13.97 11.29
C LEU A 413 24.08 -13.20 11.20
N VAL A 414 24.54 -12.61 12.30
CA VAL A 414 25.84 -11.94 12.37
C VAL A 414 26.99 -12.94 12.19
N LYS A 415 26.91 -14.12 12.81
CA LYS A 415 27.93 -15.17 12.65
C LYS A 415 27.98 -15.73 11.22
N GLU A 416 26.84 -15.85 10.54
CA GLU A 416 26.74 -16.27 9.14
C GLU A 416 27.33 -15.22 8.16
N ALA A 417 27.34 -13.95 8.56
CA ALA A 417 27.74 -12.82 7.73
C ALA A 417 29.26 -12.55 7.76
N GLU A 418 30.06 -13.47 7.19
CA GLU A 418 31.54 -13.34 7.16
C GLU A 418 32.05 -11.99 6.63
N TRP A 419 31.33 -11.39 5.68
CA TRP A 419 31.68 -10.08 5.10
C TRP A 419 31.75 -8.93 6.11
N VAL A 420 30.96 -8.98 7.19
CA VAL A 420 30.95 -7.93 8.23
C VAL A 420 32.30 -7.84 8.91
N LYS A 421 33.00 -8.96 9.04
CA LYS A 421 34.34 -9.04 9.67
C LYS A 421 35.41 -8.34 8.85
N HIS A 422 35.17 -8.09 7.56
CA HIS A 422 36.13 -7.48 6.64
C HIS A 422 35.87 -6.00 6.39
N ILE A 423 34.86 -5.40 7.02
CA ILE A 423 34.69 -3.95 6.97
C ILE A 423 35.76 -3.38 7.92
N PRO A 424 36.77 -2.63 7.45
CA PRO A 424 37.92 -2.23 8.28
C PRO A 424 37.52 -1.45 9.54
N ASP A 425 36.46 -0.66 9.43
CA ASP A 425 35.87 0.14 10.51
C ASP A 425 35.08 -0.73 11.54
N VAL A 426 34.96 -2.04 11.27
CA VAL A 426 34.23 -3.06 12.05
C VAL A 426 35.15 -4.22 12.48
N GLU A 427 36.15 -4.56 11.68
CA GLU A 427 37.13 -5.65 11.87
C GLU A 427 37.84 -5.57 13.23
N ASN A 428 38.16 -4.36 13.70
CA ASN A 428 38.81 -4.12 15.00
C ASN A 428 37.91 -4.37 16.22
N SER A 429 36.60 -4.56 16.02
CA SER A 429 35.63 -4.76 17.11
C SER A 429 35.29 -6.24 17.38
N GLY A 430 35.68 -7.15 16.49
CA GLY A 430 35.42 -8.58 16.66
C GLY A 430 33.93 -8.94 16.71
N VAL A 431 33.11 -8.36 15.82
CA VAL A 431 31.65 -8.52 15.79
C VAL A 431 31.24 -10.00 15.76
N LYS A 432 30.51 -10.42 16.79
CA LYS A 432 29.98 -11.78 16.94
C LYS A 432 28.49 -11.82 17.30
N SER A 433 27.92 -10.67 17.61
CA SER A 433 26.54 -10.50 18.06
C SER A 433 25.88 -9.28 17.44
N PHE A 434 24.55 -9.22 17.54
CA PHE A 434 23.76 -8.04 17.19
C PHE A 434 24.17 -6.80 17.99
N ASP A 435 24.46 -6.97 19.27
CA ASP A 435 24.87 -5.89 20.17
C ASP A 435 26.23 -5.29 19.73
N ASP A 436 27.11 -6.08 19.11
CA ASP A 436 28.36 -5.58 18.52
C ASP A 436 28.11 -4.69 17.29
N LEU A 437 27.05 -4.94 16.52
CA LEU A 437 26.63 -4.01 15.45
C LEU A 437 26.15 -2.66 15.99
N ILE A 438 25.66 -2.60 17.23
CA ILE A 438 25.31 -1.31 17.86
C ILE A 438 26.58 -0.57 18.30
N ARG A 439 27.67 -1.28 18.57
CA ARG A 439 28.99 -0.73 18.96
C ARG A 439 29.83 -0.25 17.77
N LEU A 440 29.26 -0.17 16.57
CA LEU A 440 29.93 0.43 15.41
C LEU A 440 30.52 1.80 15.76
N SER A 441 31.58 2.18 15.03
CA SER A 441 32.18 3.51 15.17
C SER A 441 31.24 4.58 14.61
N TRP A 442 30.29 5.04 15.43
CA TRP A 442 29.32 6.06 15.05
C TRP A 442 29.97 7.41 14.71
N ASN A 443 31.19 7.66 15.21
CA ASN A 443 31.99 8.82 14.79
C ASN A 443 32.30 8.77 13.30
N ASP A 444 32.77 7.61 12.81
CA ASP A 444 33.10 7.45 11.39
C ASP A 444 31.85 7.58 10.52
N VAL A 445 30.73 7.01 10.96
CA VAL A 445 29.42 7.15 10.29
C VAL A 445 29.01 8.62 10.18
N VAL A 446 29.06 9.36 11.30
CA VAL A 446 28.74 10.80 11.33
C VAL A 446 29.68 11.60 10.44
N ASP A 447 30.98 11.31 10.47
CA ASP A 447 31.98 12.02 9.68
C ASP A 447 31.81 11.79 8.17
N ILE A 448 31.41 10.60 7.75
CA ILE A 448 31.06 10.32 6.35
C ILE A 448 29.87 11.19 5.91
N VAL A 449 28.82 11.25 6.73
CA VAL A 449 27.62 12.06 6.43
C VAL A 449 27.98 13.55 6.39
N LYS A 450 28.80 14.04 7.33
CA LYS A 450 29.29 15.43 7.35
C LYS A 450 30.05 15.79 6.08
N LYS A 451 31.00 14.94 5.66
CA LYS A 451 31.79 15.15 4.43
C LYS A 451 30.91 15.15 3.18
N ALA A 452 29.83 14.38 3.17
CA ALA A 452 28.87 14.36 2.06
C ALA A 452 27.83 15.51 2.12
N GLY A 453 27.83 16.34 3.17
CA GLY A 453 26.76 17.30 3.48
C GLY A 453 26.42 18.25 2.33
N ASP A 454 27.42 18.77 1.62
CA ASP A 454 27.21 19.70 0.50
C ASP A 454 26.55 19.05 -0.72
N VAL A 455 26.75 17.74 -0.90
CA VAL A 455 26.06 16.96 -1.94
C VAL A 455 24.65 16.62 -1.45
N LEU A 456 24.53 16.09 -0.23
CA LEU A 456 23.25 15.65 0.34
C LEU A 456 22.22 16.78 0.41
N LYS A 457 22.62 18.01 0.74
CA LYS A 457 21.70 19.16 0.79
C LYS A 457 21.03 19.46 -0.55
N GLN A 458 21.68 19.13 -1.67
CA GLN A 458 21.10 19.31 -3.02
C GLN A 458 19.99 18.30 -3.32
N HIS A 459 19.96 17.18 -2.59
CA HIS A 459 18.95 16.14 -2.72
C HIS A 459 17.75 16.36 -1.77
N ILE A 460 17.79 17.36 -0.88
CA ILE A 460 16.74 17.63 0.11
C ILE A 460 15.74 18.66 -0.45
N THR A 461 14.46 18.30 -0.42
CA THR A 461 13.34 19.16 -0.86
C THR A 461 12.33 19.35 0.27
N CYS A 462 11.82 20.56 0.46
CA CYS A 462 10.79 20.85 1.47
C CYS A 462 9.58 21.55 0.86
N ARG A 463 8.49 21.59 1.62
CA ARG A 463 7.27 22.31 1.26
C ARG A 463 7.54 23.82 1.25
N GLY A 464 7.37 24.48 0.09
CA GLY A 464 7.46 25.93 -0.05
C GLY A 464 8.46 26.45 -1.09
N GLY A 465 9.41 25.62 -1.56
CA GLY A 465 10.47 26.04 -2.48
C GLY A 465 11.52 26.95 -1.83
N GLY A 466 12.81 26.70 -2.10
CA GLY A 466 13.95 27.44 -1.53
C GLY A 466 15.00 26.55 -0.84
N GLN A 467 16.09 27.16 -0.36
CA GLN A 467 17.30 26.55 0.25
C GLN A 467 17.05 25.88 1.63
N CYS A 468 15.95 25.13 1.80
CA CYS A 468 15.66 24.44 3.06
C CYS A 468 16.63 23.28 3.36
N GLY A 469 17.35 22.80 2.34
CA GLY A 469 18.30 21.69 2.48
C GLY A 469 19.38 21.99 3.52
N GLU A 470 19.84 23.24 3.62
CA GLU A 470 20.87 23.65 4.59
C GLU A 470 20.36 23.64 6.03
N GLU A 471 19.14 24.11 6.27
CA GLU A 471 18.52 24.06 7.59
C GLU A 471 18.22 22.61 8.00
N LYS A 472 17.54 21.86 7.12
CA LYS A 472 17.06 20.51 7.44
C LYS A 472 18.17 19.48 7.54
N ILE A 473 19.25 19.60 6.77
CA ILE A 473 20.41 18.71 6.97
C ILE A 473 21.03 18.92 8.34
N GLY A 474 21.09 20.15 8.85
CA GLY A 474 21.58 20.45 10.20
C GLY A 474 20.72 19.84 11.30
N GLU A 475 19.40 19.90 11.19
CA GLU A 475 18.46 19.26 12.14
C GLU A 475 18.59 17.73 12.16
N MET A 476 18.65 17.11 10.97
CA MET A 476 18.80 15.66 10.85
C MET A 476 20.18 15.19 11.31
N LEU A 477 21.24 15.96 11.04
CA LEU A 477 22.59 15.67 11.51
C LEU A 477 22.68 15.72 13.03
N LYS A 478 22.08 16.73 13.68
CA LYS A 478 21.97 16.78 15.15
C LYS A 478 21.24 15.56 15.72
N THR A 479 20.20 15.08 15.04
CA THR A 479 19.49 13.86 15.43
C THR A 479 20.41 12.64 15.37
N LEU A 480 21.18 12.51 14.29
CA LEU A 480 22.17 11.43 14.12
C LEU A 480 23.31 11.52 15.15
N GLU A 481 23.83 12.71 15.46
CA GLU A 481 24.85 12.94 16.48
C GLU A 481 24.34 12.59 17.88
N ALA A 482 23.10 12.98 18.21
CA ALA A 482 22.47 12.62 19.48
C ALA A 482 22.32 11.10 19.62
N PHE A 483 21.93 10.42 18.54
CA PHE A 483 21.90 8.95 18.49
C PHE A 483 23.29 8.35 18.71
N ALA A 484 24.32 8.87 18.03
CA ALA A 484 25.71 8.40 18.16
C ALA A 484 26.23 8.52 19.61
N GLU A 485 25.97 9.63 20.29
CA GLU A 485 26.32 9.80 21.71
C GLU A 485 25.53 8.85 22.62
N LYS A 486 24.25 8.64 22.32
CA LYS A 486 23.41 7.68 23.06
C LYS A 486 23.91 6.24 22.88
N ALA A 487 24.36 5.87 21.69
CA ALA A 487 24.96 4.57 21.43
C ALA A 487 26.27 4.37 22.21
N LYS A 488 27.12 5.41 22.31
CA LYS A 488 28.32 5.37 23.17
C LYS A 488 27.96 5.23 24.65
N LYS A 489 26.96 5.97 25.13
CA LYS A 489 26.45 5.88 26.51
C LYS A 489 25.97 4.45 26.80
N TRP A 490 25.18 3.86 25.89
CA TRP A 490 24.72 2.48 25.99
C TRP A 490 25.88 1.48 26.01
N ALA A 491 26.86 1.61 25.11
CA ALA A 491 28.00 0.70 25.01
C ALA A 491 28.86 0.67 26.30
N ARG A 492 28.85 1.77 27.07
CA ARG A 492 29.52 1.88 28.38
C ARG A 492 28.68 1.38 29.56
N GLY A 493 27.50 0.80 29.30
CA GLY A 493 26.56 0.37 30.33
C GLY A 493 25.79 1.54 30.99
N GLY A 494 25.79 2.72 30.37
CA GLY A 494 25.16 3.93 30.92
C GLY A 494 23.64 4.00 30.70
N LEU A 495 23.03 3.04 30.01
CA LEU A 495 21.57 2.90 29.89
C LEU A 495 21.12 1.62 30.60
N GLY A 496 20.07 1.72 31.43
CA GLY A 496 19.50 0.57 32.14
C GLY A 496 17.98 0.55 32.08
N GLY A 497 17.38 -0.61 32.38
CA GLY A 497 15.93 -0.79 32.42
C GLY A 497 15.22 -0.33 31.14
N GLU A 498 14.13 0.41 31.30
CA GLU A 498 13.30 0.91 30.20
C GLU A 498 14.06 1.80 29.20
N GLU A 499 15.09 2.55 29.66
CA GLU A 499 15.89 3.41 28.77
C GLU A 499 16.71 2.58 27.77
N ALA A 500 17.25 1.44 28.21
CA ALA A 500 17.95 0.50 27.35
C ALA A 500 17.00 -0.19 26.36
N GLU A 501 15.82 -0.60 26.80
CA GLU A 501 14.80 -1.20 25.92
C GLU A 501 14.33 -0.22 24.84
N ARG A 502 14.08 1.04 25.22
CA ARG A 502 13.71 2.09 24.27
C ARG A 502 14.83 2.35 23.27
N PHE A 503 16.09 2.27 23.71
CA PHE A 503 17.24 2.45 22.84
C PHE A 503 17.36 1.35 21.77
N TYR A 504 17.05 0.08 22.07
CA TYR A 504 17.02 -0.96 21.03
C TYR A 504 16.01 -0.66 19.92
N ARG A 505 14.82 -0.15 20.28
CA ARG A 505 13.79 0.28 19.30
C ARG A 505 14.22 1.46 18.45
N GLU A 506 15.17 2.26 18.94
CA GLU A 506 15.76 3.38 18.22
C GLU A 506 16.89 2.90 17.32
N ALA A 507 17.87 2.17 17.88
CA ALA A 507 19.04 1.64 17.19
C ALA A 507 18.68 0.84 15.94
N ARG A 508 17.61 0.04 16.02
CA ARG A 508 17.08 -0.76 14.91
C ARG A 508 16.93 0.02 13.60
N LYS A 509 16.57 1.30 13.66
CA LYS A 509 16.33 2.18 12.51
C LYS A 509 17.63 2.64 11.83
N TYR A 510 18.73 2.68 12.58
CA TYR A 510 20.02 3.23 12.14
C TYR A 510 20.99 2.16 11.65
N LEU A 511 20.88 0.92 12.12
CA LEU A 511 21.85 -0.14 11.86
C LEU A 511 21.99 -0.49 10.37
N ALA A 512 20.87 -0.72 9.68
CA ALA A 512 20.89 -1.09 8.26
C ALA A 512 21.60 -0.02 7.40
N PRO A 513 21.17 1.26 7.40
CA PRO A 513 21.82 2.25 6.57
C PRO A 513 23.25 2.59 7.06
N ALA A 514 23.55 2.54 8.35
CA ALA A 514 24.93 2.78 8.83
C ALA A 514 25.91 1.71 8.34
N LEU A 515 25.55 0.42 8.46
CA LEU A 515 26.39 -0.69 8.03
C LEU A 515 26.62 -0.67 6.51
N LEU A 516 25.56 -0.42 5.73
CA LEU A 516 25.66 -0.29 4.27
C LEU A 516 26.51 0.89 3.85
N LEU A 517 26.44 2.02 4.57
CA LEU A 517 27.27 3.20 4.28
C LEU A 517 28.77 2.89 4.46
N LEU A 518 29.12 2.18 5.54
CA LEU A 518 30.50 1.75 5.79
C LEU A 518 30.98 0.75 4.73
N GLU A 519 30.12 -0.16 4.27
CA GLU A 519 30.46 -1.11 3.20
C GLU A 519 30.66 -0.40 1.86
N LEU A 520 29.70 0.45 1.45
CA LEU A 520 29.72 1.19 0.17
C LEU A 520 30.88 2.19 0.08
N LYS A 521 31.27 2.84 1.18
CA LYS A 521 32.45 3.71 1.25
C LYS A 521 33.73 3.01 0.76
N ASN A 522 33.82 1.70 0.99
CA ASN A 522 35.01 0.91 0.67
C ASN A 522 34.92 0.23 -0.71
N ALA A 523 33.80 0.37 -1.43
CA ALA A 523 33.61 -0.18 -2.77
C ALA A 523 34.31 0.71 -3.83
N LYS A 524 35.25 0.12 -4.59
CA LYS A 524 36.00 0.83 -5.65
C LYS A 524 35.34 0.70 -7.02
N THR A 525 35.27 1.77 -7.80
CA THR A 525 34.74 1.73 -9.18
C THR A 525 35.59 0.84 -10.09
N GLN A 526 35.03 0.36 -11.21
CA GLN A 526 35.73 -0.52 -12.15
C GLN A 526 37.03 0.08 -12.70
N LYS A 527 37.11 1.42 -12.81
CA LYS A 527 38.32 2.17 -13.18
C LYS A 527 39.43 2.17 -12.11
N GLU A 528 39.08 1.93 -10.85
CA GLU A 528 40.01 1.98 -9.70
C GLU A 528 40.52 0.58 -9.29
N ARG A 529 40.06 -0.48 -9.96
CA ARG A 529 40.44 -1.89 -9.69
C ARG A 529 41.83 -2.28 -10.21
N GLU A 530 42.53 -1.41 -10.94
CA GLU A 530 43.90 -1.67 -11.44
C GLU A 530 44.99 -1.62 -10.36
N ALA A 531 44.66 -1.27 -9.11
CA ALA A 531 45.58 -1.33 -7.96
C ALA A 531 45.32 -2.58 -7.07
N PRO A 532 46.35 -3.34 -6.66
CA PRO A 532 46.14 -4.64 -6.02
C PRO A 532 45.72 -4.59 -4.54
N ARG A 533 44.74 -5.47 -4.24
CA ARG A 533 44.30 -6.13 -2.98
C ARG A 533 43.41 -5.38 -1.98
N GLY A 534 42.21 -5.93 -1.77
CA GLY A 534 41.53 -5.94 -0.46
C GLY A 534 40.05 -5.53 -0.41
N GLY A 535 39.56 -4.73 -1.36
CA GLY A 535 38.19 -4.17 -1.30
C GLY A 535 37.09 -5.13 -1.76
N ALA A 536 35.92 -5.06 -1.13
CA ALA A 536 34.71 -5.76 -1.58
C ALA A 536 34.35 -5.35 -3.02
N LYS A 537 33.86 -6.30 -3.83
CA LYS A 537 33.43 -6.00 -5.20
C LYS A 537 32.16 -5.14 -5.16
N PRO A 538 32.10 -4.00 -5.87
CA PRO A 538 30.88 -3.18 -5.99
C PRO A 538 29.60 -3.96 -6.23
N GLU A 539 29.62 -5.00 -7.06
CA GLU A 539 28.45 -5.83 -7.36
C GLU A 539 27.91 -6.53 -6.10
N GLU A 540 28.77 -7.08 -5.24
CA GLU A 540 28.38 -7.77 -4.02
C GLU A 540 27.82 -6.79 -2.97
N THR A 541 28.45 -5.63 -2.84
CA THR A 541 28.00 -4.58 -1.93
C THR A 541 26.68 -3.95 -2.39
N LEU A 542 26.51 -3.70 -3.70
CA LEU A 542 25.25 -3.23 -4.27
C LEU A 542 24.14 -4.27 -4.14
N TRP A 543 24.45 -5.56 -4.26
CA TRP A 543 23.49 -6.63 -4.01
C TRP A 543 23.03 -6.68 -2.55
N ARG A 544 23.95 -6.54 -1.58
CA ARG A 544 23.60 -6.45 -0.15
C ARG A 544 22.78 -5.20 0.18
N PHE A 545 23.16 -4.05 -0.38
CA PHE A 545 22.35 -2.83 -0.34
C PHE A 545 20.94 -3.10 -0.88
N GLY A 546 20.86 -3.73 -2.04
CA GLY A 546 19.63 -4.15 -2.70
C GLY A 546 18.69 -4.95 -1.81
N LEU A 547 19.22 -5.99 -1.17
CA LEU A 547 18.48 -6.84 -0.23
C LEU A 547 17.92 -6.07 0.96
N ALA A 548 18.77 -5.25 1.59
CA ALA A 548 18.38 -4.46 2.74
C ALA A 548 17.37 -3.37 2.37
N PHE A 549 17.58 -2.68 1.25
CA PHE A 549 16.69 -1.63 0.78
C PHE A 549 15.35 -2.21 0.31
N ALA A 550 15.35 -3.34 -0.40
CA ALA A 550 14.12 -4.05 -0.78
C ALA A 550 13.31 -4.49 0.44
N ALA A 551 13.96 -5.01 1.49
CA ALA A 551 13.31 -5.36 2.75
C ALA A 551 12.77 -4.13 3.50
N ALA A 552 13.50 -3.02 3.53
CA ALA A 552 12.99 -1.77 4.11
C ALA A 552 11.79 -1.22 3.30
N VAL A 553 11.86 -1.25 1.97
CA VAL A 553 10.73 -0.87 1.11
C VAL A 553 9.53 -1.81 1.30
N ALA A 554 9.78 -3.09 1.56
CA ALA A 554 8.76 -4.10 1.84
C ALA A 554 7.85 -3.68 3.00
N GLY A 555 8.43 -3.15 4.08
CA GLY A 555 7.67 -2.60 5.21
C GLY A 555 7.15 -1.19 4.93
N ASP A 556 8.01 -0.19 5.06
CA ASP A 556 7.64 1.23 5.08
C ASP A 556 7.85 1.94 3.73
N GLY A 557 7.85 1.22 2.60
CA GLY A 557 8.05 1.80 1.27
C GLY A 557 6.92 1.55 0.28
N ALA A 558 7.10 2.06 -0.94
CA ALA A 558 6.21 1.83 -2.06
C ALA A 558 7.00 1.80 -3.37
N VAL A 559 6.65 0.89 -4.27
CA VAL A 559 7.09 0.90 -5.67
C VAL A 559 5.89 1.29 -6.52
N ARG A 560 6.12 2.09 -7.56
CA ARG A 560 5.14 2.45 -8.59
C ARG A 560 5.88 2.63 -9.90
N ARG A 561 5.15 2.62 -11.01
CA ARG A 561 5.70 2.94 -12.33
C ARG A 561 6.45 4.28 -12.31
N GLY A 562 7.77 4.23 -12.46
CA GLY A 562 8.65 5.40 -12.50
C GLY A 562 9.11 5.94 -11.13
N GLY A 563 8.91 5.19 -10.04
CA GLY A 563 9.50 5.58 -8.76
C GLY A 563 9.47 4.56 -7.62
N VAL A 564 10.51 4.58 -6.80
CA VAL A 564 10.64 3.82 -5.54
C VAL A 564 10.72 4.78 -4.37
N ARG A 565 9.93 4.52 -3.32
CA ARG A 565 9.84 5.37 -2.12
C ARG A 565 10.07 4.58 -0.83
N LEU A 566 10.68 5.23 0.15
CA LEU A 566 10.85 4.74 1.52
C LEU A 566 10.49 5.86 2.51
N TYR A 567 9.66 5.57 3.51
CA TYR A 567 9.24 6.54 4.52
C TYR A 567 10.02 6.35 5.83
N SER A 568 10.30 7.45 6.53
CA SER A 568 10.90 7.44 7.87
C SER A 568 10.23 8.50 8.75
N GLY A 569 9.93 8.12 9.99
CA GLY A 569 9.52 9.05 11.05
C GLY A 569 10.69 9.65 11.84
N ASP A 570 11.93 9.32 11.47
CA ASP A 570 13.15 9.74 12.16
C ASP A 570 14.11 10.42 11.17
N GLY A 571 14.55 11.64 11.51
CA GLY A 571 15.39 12.45 10.64
C GLY A 571 16.83 11.95 10.52
N GLY A 572 17.41 11.41 11.59
CA GLY A 572 18.77 10.86 11.57
C GLY A 572 18.84 9.60 10.70
N ALA A 573 17.87 8.69 10.85
CA ALA A 573 17.74 7.51 10.01
C ALA A 573 17.44 7.88 8.54
N ALA A 574 16.59 8.88 8.30
CA ALA A 574 16.32 9.36 6.94
C ALA A 574 17.57 9.93 6.25
N LEU A 575 18.40 10.68 6.98
CA LEU A 575 19.65 11.21 6.47
C LEU A 575 20.67 10.10 6.15
N LEU A 576 20.75 9.06 6.98
CA LEU A 576 21.59 7.89 6.69
C LEU A 576 21.12 7.15 5.43
N TRP A 577 19.82 6.88 5.30
CA TRP A 577 19.28 6.27 4.07
C TRP A 577 19.54 7.12 2.84
N LEU A 578 19.48 8.45 2.95
CA LEU A 578 19.82 9.35 1.84
C LEU A 578 21.30 9.23 1.47
N ALA A 579 22.20 9.19 2.45
CA ALA A 579 23.63 9.03 2.23
C ALA A 579 23.96 7.69 1.54
N VAL A 580 23.33 6.60 1.99
CA VAL A 580 23.46 5.27 1.38
C VAL A 580 22.95 5.26 -0.06
N LEU A 581 21.74 5.79 -0.28
CA LEU A 581 21.16 5.86 -1.63
C LEU A 581 21.99 6.71 -2.58
N GLN A 582 22.55 7.81 -2.08
CA GLN A 582 23.44 8.64 -2.88
C GLN A 582 24.66 7.79 -3.31
N LYS A 583 25.32 7.10 -2.37
CA LYS A 583 26.51 6.30 -2.65
C LYS A 583 26.23 5.13 -3.58
N ALA A 584 25.14 4.43 -3.38
CA ALA A 584 24.68 3.40 -4.31
C ALA A 584 24.37 3.99 -5.70
N GLY A 585 23.79 5.19 -5.74
CA GLY A 585 23.50 5.93 -6.97
C GLY A 585 24.74 6.37 -7.75
N GLU A 586 25.84 6.72 -7.07
CA GLU A 586 27.14 6.99 -7.71
C GLU A 586 27.69 5.75 -8.43
N LEU A 587 27.48 4.57 -7.86
CA LEU A 587 27.96 3.30 -8.42
C LEU A 587 27.03 2.72 -9.50
N ALA A 588 25.72 2.94 -9.38
CA ALA A 588 24.70 2.31 -10.22
C ALA A 588 23.97 3.27 -11.17
N GLY A 589 24.25 4.58 -11.11
CA GLY A 589 23.75 5.56 -12.07
C GLY A 589 22.33 6.08 -11.80
N PHE A 590 21.93 6.29 -10.54
CA PHE A 590 20.64 6.91 -10.20
C PHE A 590 20.79 8.06 -9.19
N LYS A 591 19.76 8.92 -9.10
CA LYS A 591 19.75 10.06 -8.17
C LYS A 591 18.57 10.00 -7.19
N PRO A 592 18.83 9.95 -5.87
CA PRO A 592 17.77 10.04 -4.88
C PRO A 592 17.33 11.48 -4.60
N ARG A 593 16.15 11.60 -3.99
CA ARG A 593 15.63 12.81 -3.36
C ARG A 593 15.09 12.46 -1.97
N LEU A 594 15.25 13.39 -1.04
CA LEU A 594 14.64 13.32 0.28
C LEU A 594 13.67 14.48 0.43
N TYR A 595 12.42 14.17 0.72
CA TYR A 595 11.38 15.15 0.91
C TYR A 595 11.00 15.25 2.39
N VAL A 596 11.04 16.46 2.93
CA VAL A 596 10.67 16.77 4.31
C VAL A 596 9.22 17.28 4.34
N LYS A 597 8.34 16.55 5.06
CA LYS A 597 6.92 16.87 5.23
C LYS A 597 6.57 16.89 6.71
N ASP A 598 6.53 18.08 7.30
CA ASP A 598 6.25 18.30 8.73
C ASP A 598 7.17 17.45 9.63
N LYS A 599 6.65 16.35 10.20
CA LYS A 599 7.40 15.40 11.07
C LYS A 599 7.86 14.13 10.36
N TYR A 600 7.63 14.00 9.06
CA TYR A 600 7.91 12.79 8.29
C TYR A 600 8.88 13.08 7.14
N TYR A 601 9.67 12.05 6.83
CA TYR A 601 10.68 12.05 5.79
C TYR A 601 10.30 10.99 4.76
N HIS A 602 10.39 11.30 3.47
CA HIS A 602 10.30 10.26 2.45
C HIS A 602 11.41 10.38 1.43
N LEU A 603 12.14 9.29 1.28
CA LEU A 603 13.13 9.11 0.24
C LEU A 603 12.43 8.66 -1.03
N GLU A 604 12.85 9.18 -2.17
CA GLU A 604 12.31 8.85 -3.47
C GLU A 604 13.44 8.77 -4.50
N VAL A 605 13.43 7.71 -5.30
CA VAL A 605 14.12 7.68 -6.58
C VAL A 605 13.04 7.69 -7.65
N SER A 606 12.95 8.78 -8.41
CA SER A 606 11.89 9.02 -9.38
C SER A 606 12.43 9.38 -10.77
N GLY A 607 11.61 9.11 -11.79
CA GLY A 607 11.98 9.16 -13.20
C GLY A 607 12.32 7.77 -13.71
N GLN A 608 11.90 7.46 -14.94
CA GLN A 608 11.89 6.08 -15.46
C GLN A 608 13.28 5.42 -15.43
N GLU A 609 14.32 6.13 -15.89
CA GLU A 609 15.71 5.65 -15.87
C GLU A 609 16.25 5.47 -14.43
N ASN A 610 16.14 6.49 -13.58
CA ASN A 610 16.62 6.42 -12.19
C ASN A 610 15.94 5.28 -11.40
N ALA A 611 14.62 5.15 -11.56
CA ALA A 611 13.84 4.15 -10.87
C ALA A 611 14.19 2.74 -11.37
N ALA A 612 14.38 2.56 -12.69
CA ALA A 612 14.83 1.31 -13.27
C ALA A 612 16.25 0.93 -12.79
N ALA A 613 17.17 1.90 -12.75
CA ALA A 613 18.54 1.67 -12.27
C ALA A 613 18.58 1.24 -10.79
N LEU A 614 17.78 1.86 -9.91
CA LEU A 614 17.62 1.39 -8.54
C LEU A 614 16.95 0.01 -8.48
N ALA A 615 15.90 -0.21 -9.28
CA ALA A 615 15.18 -1.47 -9.31
C ALA A 615 16.03 -2.66 -9.76
N ALA A 616 17.00 -2.44 -10.65
CA ALA A 616 17.99 -3.46 -11.03
C ALA A 616 18.79 -4.00 -9.82
N LEU A 617 18.89 -3.20 -8.75
CA LEU A 617 19.57 -3.59 -7.52
C LEU A 617 18.64 -4.27 -6.53
N MET A 618 17.31 -4.25 -6.70
CA MET A 618 16.34 -4.77 -5.72
C MET A 618 15.95 -6.21 -6.04
N PRO A 619 16.60 -7.24 -5.47
CA PRO A 619 16.27 -8.62 -5.77
C PRO A 619 14.87 -8.99 -5.24
N ALA A 620 14.08 -9.65 -6.09
CA ALA A 620 12.80 -10.25 -5.72
C ALA A 620 13.00 -11.57 -4.94
N VAL A 621 13.59 -11.48 -3.74
CA VAL A 621 13.78 -12.64 -2.84
C VAL A 621 12.85 -12.56 -1.64
N GLY A 622 12.56 -13.72 -1.03
CA GLY A 622 11.77 -13.80 0.20
C GLY A 622 10.31 -13.38 0.05
N LEU A 623 9.67 -13.65 -1.10
CA LEU A 623 8.26 -13.30 -1.38
C LEU A 623 7.98 -11.81 -1.19
N ASN A 624 8.71 -10.90 -1.85
CA ASN A 624 8.50 -9.46 -1.72
C ASN A 624 7.83 -8.88 -2.98
N PRO A 625 6.49 -8.66 -2.98
CA PRO A 625 5.77 -8.15 -4.14
C PRO A 625 6.27 -6.78 -4.61
N LYS A 626 6.76 -5.94 -3.69
CA LYS A 626 7.29 -4.62 -4.06
C LYS A 626 8.63 -4.74 -4.80
N ALA A 627 9.45 -5.73 -4.44
CA ALA A 627 10.68 -6.01 -5.19
C ALA A 627 10.37 -6.65 -6.55
N GLU A 628 9.33 -7.49 -6.65
CA GLU A 628 8.84 -8.01 -7.94
C GLU A 628 8.37 -6.87 -8.85
N GLU A 629 7.59 -5.93 -8.33
CA GLU A 629 7.17 -4.72 -9.06
C GLU A 629 8.37 -3.88 -9.53
N ALA A 630 9.43 -3.79 -8.71
CA ALA A 630 10.66 -3.12 -9.10
C ALA A 630 11.33 -3.85 -10.28
N VAL A 631 11.47 -5.18 -10.19
CA VAL A 631 12.05 -6.00 -11.27
C VAL A 631 11.26 -5.86 -12.57
N ASP A 632 9.93 -5.85 -12.51
CA ASP A 632 9.08 -5.66 -13.68
C ASP A 632 9.24 -4.25 -14.26
N MET A 633 9.30 -3.22 -13.42
CA MET A 633 9.61 -1.85 -13.86
C MET A 633 10.97 -1.76 -14.56
N PHE A 634 12.00 -2.45 -14.06
CA PHE A 634 13.30 -2.52 -14.72
C PHE A 634 13.22 -3.22 -16.07
N ARG A 635 12.52 -4.37 -16.14
CA ARG A 635 12.32 -5.13 -17.39
C ARG A 635 11.64 -4.26 -18.44
N GLU A 636 10.57 -3.55 -18.08
CA GLU A 636 9.88 -2.62 -18.98
C GLU A 636 10.78 -1.51 -19.53
N TRP A 637 11.67 -0.97 -18.70
CA TRP A 637 12.61 0.06 -19.13
C TRP A 637 13.66 -0.53 -20.08
N ALA A 638 14.26 -1.68 -19.73
CA ALA A 638 15.25 -2.34 -20.58
C ALA A 638 14.69 -2.72 -21.96
N GLU A 639 13.44 -3.19 -22.02
CA GLU A 639 12.76 -3.49 -23.28
C GLU A 639 12.47 -2.25 -24.14
N ARG A 640 12.41 -1.04 -23.55
CA ARG A 640 12.23 0.23 -24.28
C ARG A 640 13.55 0.80 -24.78
N GLU A 641 14.65 0.62 -24.07
CA GLU A 641 15.98 1.13 -24.47
C GLU A 641 16.64 0.28 -25.57
N VAL A 642 16.28 -1.01 -25.66
CA VAL A 642 16.78 -1.93 -26.71
C VAL A 642 16.01 -1.75 -28.04
N ARG A 643 14.89 -1.02 -28.03
CA ARG A 643 14.11 -0.62 -29.21
C ARG A 643 14.49 0.79 -29.65
#